data_AF-Q23JD9-F1
#
_entry.id   AF-Q23JD9-F1
#
_cell.length_a   1.000
_cell.length_b   1.000
_cell.length_c   1.000
_cell.angle_alpha   90.00
_cell.angle_beta   90.00
_cell.angle_gamma   90.00
#
_symmetry.space_group_name_H-M   'P 1'
#
loop_
_entity.id
_entity.type
_entity.pdbx_description
1 polymer ?
#
loop_
_entity_poly.entity_id
_entity_poly.type
_entity_poly.pdbx_seq_one_letter_code
_entity_poly.pdbx_strand_id
1 'polypeptide(L)'
;MASANIQQASEHKERYCSIYIRAEQEQLTPQEIKTLLMGKYEEKIKGLKSLIYAIIQDENFDKLTMTIITYLVPYQAENHDLKKILLYYWEIIEKVNKDGKLKDEMILVCNSLRSDLLHPNEYLRGRTLRLVSRIMYKGILEPLISSIMESLNHKHTYVRRNAIIAIYQIFLNFGDDLINDIDTEMEKVLQNETDLSTKRNAFLLLYHTNLEKAMAYLYQIIQDDRVDEMGDIMQLSVLELFRKTCKYDPSQKSKLMKCILFFQKSRSPSVQFECANTLIQISNTPTTLKLATNIYVQLLLNNSENNVKMVVLDKIQYILNIEPKYLEEQVIEITKVLNNPSNQIRKNAIDIISSLTNSRNVSYIFPKVVKEVKKTISEENGKEFTKILLDFVEYCVFNFESVLDDVMNLINEVFLTNSGLKQKTQDQVKRILTGIVTTYPQSRERLMSKLLERFRDISSPYIYNGVLWILGEYSSGEQVTRSLDQILEAIGSLPITYVQQTTDDQKSEEKEAPKPTQKKYKTVILADGSYGTEVIEEKEARKQSVDASEQQDSQFRIILSQYSYIGSIAARTLLKLVFKIKLDAKKYNKYTSQILLVFCSLIRLYTAKQSKKNEEYDLDSLEKIYLGVKLLTEPKKFVNEKIQWLESNENIVKHKEKLTKRTDLEQQREEKKDSHIAKQPDDLIVIRALKGKQAEIGDLDLQDEEINQIEFKGVGEDNDFASKLNKLVQLTGYSDPIYAESFVYIHKYDIQFETLLINRTTKPLQKVQIEFFTQENDQKRVIEKAQAVTLQPNQSAYVKTSLKFTSIDIGVIFGAINYENIAGIEQAYLITKEIDIDLIDFVYPAEIDFNSYREMWAKYEWENRIVINPQKIEMLQFFLQFKEQFKLYMLNDEEEIKNATVICVNFYAKTKLGDDFLINISAESQNGSVTGTIRIRSKVKGVVVSIGQKYRQ
;
A
#
# COMPACT_ATOMS: atom_id res chain seq x y z
N MET A 1 -34.55 -36.82 -19.29
CA MET A 1 -33.94 -38.12 -18.93
C MET A 1 -32.66 -38.28 -19.72
N ALA A 2 -31.61 -38.82 -19.09
CA ALA A 2 -30.25 -39.04 -19.60
C ALA A 2 -29.27 -37.84 -19.56
N SER A 3 -28.94 -37.37 -18.35
CA SER A 3 -27.65 -36.69 -18.10
C SER A 3 -27.20 -36.81 -16.64
N ALA A 4 -27.55 -37.91 -15.98
CA ALA A 4 -26.97 -38.35 -14.71
C ALA A 4 -26.17 -39.62 -15.03
N ASN A 5 -24.84 -39.52 -15.13
CA ASN A 5 -23.85 -40.63 -15.00
C ASN A 5 -22.40 -40.24 -15.41
N ILE A 6 -21.86 -39.07 -15.03
CA ILE A 6 -20.42 -38.77 -15.27
C ILE A 6 -19.78 -37.99 -14.11
N GLN A 7 -20.06 -38.34 -12.85
CA GLN A 7 -19.54 -37.58 -11.70
C GLN A 7 -18.75 -38.37 -10.66
N GLN A 8 -18.27 -39.58 -10.98
CA GLN A 8 -17.53 -40.42 -10.01
C GLN A 8 -16.12 -40.86 -10.44
N ALA A 9 -15.46 -40.18 -11.39
CA ALA A 9 -14.13 -40.60 -11.87
C ALA A 9 -13.01 -39.54 -11.80
N SER A 10 -13.22 -38.38 -11.17
CA SER A 10 -12.31 -37.23 -11.32
C SER A 10 -11.61 -36.71 -10.06
N GLU A 11 -11.47 -37.51 -8.99
CA GLU A 11 -10.87 -37.02 -7.73
C GLU A 11 -9.34 -37.20 -7.58
N HIS A 12 -8.63 -37.72 -8.59
CA HIS A 12 -7.18 -37.95 -8.50
C HIS A 12 -6.30 -37.25 -9.57
N LYS A 13 -6.82 -36.33 -10.40
CA LYS A 13 -6.05 -35.72 -11.51
C LYS A 13 -5.67 -34.23 -11.36
N GLU A 14 -6.03 -33.54 -10.27
CA GLU A 14 -5.73 -32.10 -10.13
C GLU A 14 -4.35 -31.78 -9.51
N ARG A 15 -3.26 -32.38 -10.00
CA ARG A 15 -1.88 -31.96 -9.65
C ARG A 15 -1.03 -31.43 -10.80
N TYR A 16 -1.57 -31.36 -12.01
CA TYR A 16 -0.87 -30.75 -13.15
C TYR A 16 -1.79 -29.78 -13.90
N CYS A 17 -1.31 -28.55 -14.10
CA CYS A 17 -1.97 -27.55 -14.93
C CYS A 17 -1.91 -28.01 -16.40
N SER A 18 -3.02 -28.53 -16.92
CA SER A 18 -3.19 -28.82 -18.34
C SER A 18 -3.83 -27.61 -19.03
N ILE A 19 -3.03 -26.92 -19.86
CA ILE A 19 -3.50 -25.87 -20.76
C ILE A 19 -4.54 -26.49 -21.71
N TYR A 20 -5.80 -26.06 -21.63
CA TYR A 20 -6.80 -26.38 -22.64
C TYR A 20 -6.57 -25.50 -23.87
N ILE A 21 -5.95 -26.06 -24.91
CA ILE A 21 -5.89 -25.44 -26.24
C ILE A 21 -6.99 -26.10 -27.08
N ARG A 22 -8.08 -25.36 -27.36
CA ARG A 22 -9.04 -25.76 -28.40
C ARG A 22 -8.43 -25.39 -29.75
N ALA A 23 -7.89 -26.36 -30.47
CA ALA A 23 -7.41 -26.15 -31.84
C ALA A 23 -8.60 -26.12 -32.81
N GLU A 24 -8.60 -25.18 -33.76
CA GLU A 24 -9.53 -25.12 -34.90
C GLU A 24 -9.30 -26.23 -35.95
N GLN A 25 -8.57 -27.30 -35.61
CA GLN A 25 -8.26 -28.38 -36.55
C GLN A 25 -9.37 -29.45 -36.54
N GLU A 26 -9.81 -29.85 -37.74
CA GLU A 26 -10.77 -30.94 -37.97
C GLU A 26 -10.38 -32.19 -37.17
N GLN A 27 -11.33 -32.73 -36.38
CA GLN A 27 -11.15 -33.98 -35.65
C GLN A 27 -11.09 -35.14 -36.66
N LEU A 28 -9.88 -35.66 -36.88
CA LEU A 28 -9.62 -36.84 -37.70
C LEU A 28 -10.22 -38.09 -37.04
N THR A 29 -10.85 -38.95 -37.82
CA THR A 29 -11.44 -40.20 -37.32
C THR A 29 -10.35 -41.22 -36.91
N PRO A 30 -10.67 -42.20 -36.03
CA PRO A 30 -9.71 -43.22 -35.60
C PRO A 30 -9.08 -44.03 -36.75
N GLN A 31 -9.82 -44.21 -37.85
CA GLN A 31 -9.35 -44.93 -39.03
C GLN A 31 -8.38 -44.09 -39.87
N GLU A 32 -8.63 -42.78 -40.00
CA GLU A 32 -7.74 -41.83 -40.67
C GLU A 32 -6.44 -41.61 -39.88
N ILE A 33 -6.51 -41.59 -38.56
CA ILE A 33 -5.31 -41.56 -37.72
C ILE A 33 -4.49 -42.83 -37.98
N LYS A 34 -5.12 -44.02 -38.01
CA LYS A 34 -4.41 -45.28 -38.27
C LYS A 34 -3.71 -45.30 -39.63
N THR A 35 -4.35 -44.79 -40.70
CA THR A 35 -3.72 -44.73 -42.02
C THR A 35 -2.56 -43.75 -42.05
N LEU A 36 -2.67 -42.58 -41.40
CA LEU A 36 -1.58 -41.61 -41.27
C LEU A 36 -0.37 -42.18 -40.51
N LEU A 37 -0.60 -43.00 -39.48
CA LEU A 37 0.48 -43.66 -38.72
C LEU A 37 1.24 -44.72 -39.53
N MET A 38 0.64 -45.23 -40.61
CA MET A 38 1.27 -46.19 -41.54
C MET A 38 1.91 -45.51 -42.75
N GLY A 39 1.76 -44.19 -42.89
CA GLY A 39 2.23 -43.39 -44.02
C GLY A 39 3.71 -42.99 -43.97
N LYS A 40 4.08 -41.93 -44.68
CA LYS A 40 5.45 -41.35 -44.71
C LYS A 40 5.76 -40.58 -43.41
N TYR A 41 7.02 -40.17 -43.19
CA TYR A 41 7.43 -39.53 -41.93
C TYR A 41 6.60 -38.30 -41.53
N GLU A 42 6.25 -37.43 -42.48
CA GLU A 42 5.42 -36.24 -42.21
C GLU A 42 3.98 -36.62 -41.82
N GLU A 43 3.42 -37.63 -42.47
CA GLU A 43 2.09 -38.18 -42.18
C GLU A 43 2.07 -38.88 -40.81
N LYS A 44 3.14 -39.62 -40.47
CA LYS A 44 3.35 -40.22 -39.14
C LYS A 44 3.38 -39.16 -38.04
N ILE A 45 4.09 -38.04 -38.26
CA ILE A 45 4.16 -36.92 -37.32
C ILE A 45 2.79 -36.27 -37.15
N LYS A 46 2.07 -36.02 -38.25
CA LYS A 46 0.73 -35.43 -38.23
C LYS A 46 -0.26 -36.35 -37.50
N GLY A 47 -0.27 -37.64 -37.83
CA GLY A 47 -1.10 -38.64 -37.19
C GLY A 47 -0.83 -38.78 -35.68
N LEU A 48 0.45 -38.78 -35.27
CA LEU A 48 0.81 -38.87 -33.85
C LEU A 48 0.44 -37.59 -33.07
N LYS A 49 0.59 -36.41 -33.67
CA LYS A 49 0.13 -35.14 -33.04
C LYS A 49 -1.39 -35.14 -32.87
N SER A 50 -2.14 -35.48 -33.91
CA SER A 50 -3.60 -35.58 -33.86
C SER A 50 -4.07 -36.59 -32.83
N LEU A 51 -3.39 -37.73 -32.70
CA LEU A 51 -3.67 -38.72 -31.67
C LEU A 51 -3.43 -38.19 -30.26
N ILE A 52 -2.30 -37.50 -30.02
CA ILE A 52 -2.02 -36.89 -28.71
C ILE A 52 -3.10 -35.86 -28.36
N TYR A 53 -3.52 -35.03 -29.32
CA TYR A 53 -4.61 -34.07 -29.10
C TYR A 53 -5.93 -34.77 -28.75
N ALA A 54 -6.26 -35.86 -29.43
CA ALA A 54 -7.47 -36.62 -29.17
C ALA A 54 -7.44 -37.30 -27.79
N ILE A 55 -6.30 -37.85 -27.36
CA ILE A 55 -6.14 -38.43 -26.02
C ILE A 55 -6.23 -37.36 -24.92
N ILE A 56 -5.71 -36.15 -25.15
CA ILE A 56 -5.87 -35.02 -24.21
C ILE A 56 -7.34 -34.61 -24.07
N GLN A 57 -8.18 -34.86 -25.08
CA GLN A 57 -9.63 -34.63 -25.06
C GLN A 57 -10.42 -35.80 -24.44
N ASP A 58 -9.76 -36.72 -23.72
CA ASP A 58 -10.32 -37.92 -23.08
C ASP A 58 -10.97 -38.93 -24.05
N GLU A 59 -10.58 -38.93 -25.33
CA GLU A 59 -10.95 -39.99 -26.27
C GLU A 59 -10.03 -41.22 -26.10
N ASN A 60 -10.62 -42.41 -25.89
CA ASN A 60 -9.85 -43.63 -25.63
C ASN A 60 -9.45 -44.37 -26.93
N PHE A 61 -8.14 -44.46 -27.18
CA PHE A 61 -7.53 -45.08 -28.37
C PHE A 61 -6.64 -46.30 -28.06
N ASP A 62 -7.02 -47.15 -27.10
CA ASP A 62 -6.22 -48.30 -26.65
C ASP A 62 -5.69 -49.21 -27.78
N LYS A 63 -6.49 -49.40 -28.85
CA LYS A 63 -6.15 -50.29 -29.99
C LYS A 63 -5.05 -49.76 -30.92
N LEU A 64 -4.68 -48.47 -30.82
CA LEU A 64 -3.66 -47.87 -31.69
C LEU A 64 -2.24 -48.01 -31.12
N THR A 65 -2.09 -48.39 -29.85
CA THR A 65 -0.80 -48.56 -29.16
C THR A 65 0.11 -49.56 -29.85
N MET A 66 -0.41 -50.74 -30.23
CA MET A 66 0.37 -51.75 -30.98
C MET A 66 0.73 -51.29 -32.39
N THR A 67 -0.11 -50.47 -33.03
CA THR A 67 0.19 -49.91 -34.35
C THR A 67 1.38 -48.94 -34.24
N ILE A 68 1.43 -48.14 -33.17
CA ILE A 68 2.55 -47.23 -32.89
C ILE A 68 3.83 -48.02 -32.60
N ILE A 69 3.75 -49.04 -31.74
CA ILE A 69 4.90 -49.90 -31.42
C ILE A 69 5.45 -50.56 -32.68
N THR A 70 4.58 -51.03 -33.58
CA THR A 70 5.00 -51.74 -34.80
C THR A 70 5.56 -50.80 -35.87
N TYR A 71 4.96 -49.63 -36.08
CA TYR A 71 5.26 -48.77 -37.24
C TYR A 71 6.04 -47.49 -36.93
N LEU A 72 6.22 -47.10 -35.66
CA LEU A 72 6.92 -45.88 -35.27
C LEU A 72 8.19 -46.16 -34.46
N VAL A 73 8.17 -47.12 -33.53
CA VAL A 73 9.34 -47.47 -32.70
C VAL A 73 10.55 -47.90 -33.54
N PRO A 74 10.43 -48.69 -34.62
CA PRO A 74 11.60 -49.04 -35.45
C PRO A 74 12.23 -47.84 -36.17
N TYR A 75 11.41 -46.84 -36.52
CA TYR A 75 11.82 -45.68 -37.32
C TYR A 75 12.21 -44.47 -36.46
N GLN A 76 12.17 -44.60 -35.13
CA GLN A 76 12.48 -43.50 -34.20
C GLN A 76 13.94 -43.06 -34.24
N ALA A 77 14.85 -43.92 -34.71
CA ALA A 77 16.28 -43.62 -34.82
C ALA A 77 16.60 -42.67 -36.00
N GLU A 78 15.73 -42.63 -37.01
CA GLU A 78 15.98 -41.91 -38.26
C GLU A 78 15.50 -40.46 -38.23
N ASN A 79 14.55 -40.11 -37.34
CA ASN A 79 14.01 -38.76 -37.23
C ASN A 79 13.82 -38.31 -35.78
N HIS A 80 14.54 -37.25 -35.38
CA HIS A 80 14.51 -36.68 -34.04
C HIS A 80 13.17 -36.05 -33.64
N ASP A 81 12.42 -35.48 -34.59
CA ASP A 81 11.13 -34.84 -34.31
C ASP A 81 10.06 -35.87 -33.99
N LEU A 82 10.04 -36.97 -34.76
CA LEU A 82 9.17 -38.10 -34.49
C LEU A 82 9.43 -38.66 -33.10
N LYS A 83 10.71 -38.83 -32.74
CA LYS A 83 11.11 -39.33 -31.42
C LYS A 83 10.69 -38.42 -30.28
N LYS A 84 10.80 -37.10 -30.45
CA LYS A 84 10.34 -36.11 -29.45
C LYS A 84 8.84 -36.23 -29.19
N ILE A 85 8.04 -36.35 -30.25
CA ILE A 85 6.58 -36.47 -30.15
C ILE A 85 6.19 -37.83 -29.54
N LEU A 86 6.92 -38.89 -29.88
CA LEU A 86 6.74 -40.22 -29.30
C LEU A 86 6.95 -40.24 -27.78
N LEU A 87 7.94 -39.50 -27.25
CA LEU A 87 8.12 -39.37 -25.80
C LEU A 87 6.92 -38.71 -25.11
N TYR A 88 6.29 -37.70 -25.73
CA TYR A 88 5.04 -37.11 -25.20
C TYR A 88 3.88 -38.09 -25.23
N TYR A 89 3.79 -38.92 -26.28
CA TYR A 89 2.77 -39.97 -26.35
C TYR A 89 2.89 -40.97 -25.19
N TRP A 90 4.12 -41.42 -24.87
CA TRP A 90 4.36 -42.31 -23.72
C TRP A 90 4.01 -41.68 -22.36
N GLU A 91 4.12 -40.36 -22.23
CA GLU A 91 3.72 -39.66 -21.02
C GLU A 91 2.20 -39.69 -20.81
N ILE A 92 1.43 -39.59 -21.90
CA ILE A 92 -0.03 -39.35 -21.85
C ILE A 92 -0.83 -40.66 -21.85
N ILE A 93 -0.37 -41.71 -22.54
CA ILE A 93 -1.13 -42.95 -22.71
C ILE A 93 -1.54 -43.61 -21.39
N GLU A 94 -2.70 -44.29 -21.36
CA GLU A 94 -3.10 -45.17 -20.26
C GLU A 94 -2.21 -46.42 -20.21
N LYS A 95 -1.49 -46.64 -19.10
CA LYS A 95 -0.52 -47.74 -18.94
C LYS A 95 -1.11 -49.00 -18.31
N VAL A 96 -2.27 -48.88 -17.67
CA VAL A 96 -2.96 -49.98 -16.98
C VAL A 96 -4.26 -50.32 -17.68
N ASN A 97 -4.65 -51.58 -17.59
CA ASN A 97 -5.97 -52.05 -17.99
C ASN A 97 -7.03 -51.63 -16.96
N LYS A 98 -8.31 -51.80 -17.31
CA LYS A 98 -9.45 -51.58 -16.39
C LYS A 98 -9.36 -52.40 -15.10
N ASP A 99 -8.62 -53.52 -15.14
CA ASP A 99 -8.36 -54.40 -13.99
C ASP A 99 -7.15 -53.97 -13.13
N GLY A 100 -6.52 -52.82 -13.43
CA GLY A 100 -5.35 -52.30 -12.70
C GLY A 100 -4.01 -52.97 -13.01
N LYS A 101 -3.98 -54.02 -13.85
CA LYS A 101 -2.73 -54.65 -14.32
C LYS A 101 -2.07 -53.84 -15.44
N LEU A 102 -0.74 -53.87 -15.49
CA LEU A 102 0.04 -53.25 -16.56
C LEU A 102 -0.30 -53.89 -17.91
N LYS A 103 -0.45 -53.06 -18.95
CA LYS A 103 -0.63 -53.50 -20.34
C LYS A 103 0.60 -54.26 -20.84
N ASP A 104 0.41 -55.40 -21.51
CA ASP A 104 1.52 -56.21 -22.05
C ASP A 104 2.36 -55.42 -23.06
N GLU A 105 1.74 -54.48 -23.79
CA GLU A 105 2.41 -53.56 -24.70
C GLU A 105 3.47 -52.70 -23.99
N MET A 106 3.29 -52.40 -22.71
CA MET A 106 4.21 -51.56 -21.94
C MET A 106 5.57 -52.23 -21.73
N ILE A 107 5.66 -53.56 -21.80
CA ILE A 107 6.95 -54.28 -21.72
C ILE A 107 7.83 -53.92 -22.92
N LEU A 108 7.25 -53.84 -24.12
CA LEU A 108 7.97 -53.42 -25.34
C LEU A 108 8.41 -51.96 -25.24
N VAL A 109 7.58 -51.11 -24.64
CA VAL A 109 7.92 -49.71 -24.36
C VAL A 109 9.11 -49.63 -23.40
N CYS A 110 9.15 -50.45 -22.34
CA CYS A 110 10.27 -50.52 -21.41
C CYS A 110 11.58 -50.84 -22.12
N ASN A 111 11.58 -51.81 -23.04
CA ASN A 111 12.77 -52.14 -23.82
C ASN A 111 13.22 -50.98 -24.72
N SER A 112 12.28 -50.27 -25.36
CA SER A 112 12.59 -49.07 -26.13
C SER A 112 13.18 -47.96 -25.25
N LEU A 113 12.55 -47.66 -24.11
CA LEU A 113 13.03 -46.64 -23.17
C LEU A 113 14.41 -46.99 -22.62
N ARG A 114 14.68 -48.27 -22.32
CA ARG A 114 15.99 -48.75 -21.89
C ARG A 114 17.06 -48.48 -22.95
N SER A 115 16.75 -48.77 -24.22
CA SER A 115 17.68 -48.48 -25.33
C SER A 115 17.97 -46.99 -25.47
N ASP A 116 16.97 -46.14 -25.22
CA ASP A 116 17.12 -44.68 -25.26
C ASP A 116 17.93 -44.13 -24.07
N LEU A 117 17.82 -44.76 -22.89
CA LEU A 117 18.64 -44.43 -21.72
C LEU A 117 20.11 -44.82 -21.91
N LEU A 118 20.41 -45.80 -22.75
CA LEU A 118 21.79 -46.22 -23.08
C LEU A 118 22.33 -45.55 -24.36
N HIS A 119 21.54 -44.68 -25.00
CA HIS A 119 21.92 -44.05 -26.25
C HIS A 119 23.06 -43.04 -26.05
N PRO A 120 24.03 -42.94 -26.99
CA PRO A 120 25.18 -42.04 -26.86
C PRO A 120 24.81 -40.54 -26.83
N ASN A 121 23.71 -40.15 -27.48
CA ASN A 121 23.23 -38.76 -27.50
C ASN A 121 22.69 -38.31 -26.12
N GLU A 122 23.35 -37.31 -25.53
CA GLU A 122 23.04 -36.77 -24.20
C GLU A 122 21.65 -36.12 -24.09
N TYR A 123 21.16 -35.48 -25.16
CA TYR A 123 19.86 -34.82 -25.15
C TYR A 123 18.72 -35.82 -25.17
N LEU A 124 18.90 -36.90 -25.91
CA LEU A 124 17.93 -37.99 -25.94
C LEU A 124 17.88 -38.67 -24.57
N ARG A 125 19.03 -39.09 -24.05
CA ARG A 125 19.13 -39.74 -22.73
C ARG A 125 18.53 -38.86 -21.63
N GLY A 126 18.84 -37.56 -21.61
CA GLY A 126 18.30 -36.62 -20.62
C GLY A 126 16.79 -36.36 -20.78
N ARG A 127 16.24 -36.34 -22.00
CA ARG A 127 14.78 -36.26 -22.21
C ARG A 127 14.07 -37.52 -21.78
N THR A 128 14.64 -38.69 -22.07
CA THR A 128 14.10 -39.98 -21.62
C THR A 128 14.12 -40.08 -20.09
N LEU A 129 15.19 -39.61 -19.42
CA LEU A 129 15.24 -39.53 -17.96
C LEU A 129 14.14 -38.63 -17.37
N ARG A 130 13.82 -37.50 -18.03
CA ARG A 130 12.69 -36.63 -17.63
C ARG A 130 11.32 -37.25 -17.84
N LEU A 131 11.18 -38.09 -18.88
CA LEU A 131 9.95 -38.86 -19.08
C LEU A 131 9.82 -39.92 -17.98
N VAL A 132 10.89 -40.66 -17.70
CA VAL A 132 10.93 -41.70 -16.67
C VAL A 132 10.63 -41.12 -15.28
N SER A 133 11.09 -39.90 -14.98
CA SER A 133 10.76 -39.22 -13.72
C SER A 133 9.27 -38.85 -13.56
N ARG A 134 8.45 -39.03 -14.61
CA ARG A 134 6.99 -38.79 -14.59
C ARG A 134 6.18 -40.09 -14.66
N ILE A 135 6.77 -41.20 -15.10
CA ILE A 135 6.09 -42.49 -15.25
C ILE A 135 6.30 -43.31 -13.96
N MET A 136 5.33 -43.25 -13.05
CA MET A 136 5.46 -43.81 -11.70
C MET A 136 4.75 -45.16 -11.57
N TYR A 137 5.17 -46.13 -12.38
CA TYR A 137 4.64 -47.50 -12.34
C TYR A 137 5.77 -48.50 -12.07
N LYS A 138 5.65 -49.28 -10.98
CA LYS A 138 6.68 -50.22 -10.52
C LYS A 138 7.15 -51.18 -11.63
N GLY A 139 6.20 -51.80 -12.35
CA GLY A 139 6.52 -52.73 -13.44
C GLY A 139 7.23 -52.12 -14.66
N ILE A 140 7.16 -50.80 -14.85
CA ILE A 140 7.92 -50.10 -15.91
C ILE A 140 9.29 -49.67 -15.40
N LEU A 141 9.40 -49.28 -14.12
CA LEU A 141 10.62 -48.71 -13.56
C LEU A 141 11.66 -49.78 -13.22
N GLU A 142 11.26 -50.94 -12.66
CA GLU A 142 12.20 -52.00 -12.25
C GLU A 142 13.22 -52.38 -13.35
N PRO A 143 12.83 -52.59 -14.63
CA PRO A 143 13.79 -52.92 -15.68
C PRO A 143 14.72 -51.77 -16.07
N LEU A 144 14.36 -50.52 -15.76
CA LEU A 144 15.07 -49.30 -16.17
C LEU A 144 16.09 -48.82 -15.13
N ILE A 145 15.98 -49.23 -13.86
CA ILE A 145 16.80 -48.73 -12.75
C ILE A 145 18.29 -48.86 -13.03
N SER A 146 18.74 -50.02 -13.52
CA SER A 146 20.15 -50.24 -13.86
C SER A 146 20.69 -49.19 -14.85
N SER A 147 19.92 -48.87 -15.89
CA SER A 147 20.28 -47.87 -16.90
C SER A 147 20.18 -46.42 -16.37
N ILE A 148 19.28 -46.15 -15.43
CA ILE A 148 19.19 -44.85 -14.74
C ILE A 148 20.43 -44.64 -13.86
N MET A 149 20.83 -45.65 -13.08
CA MET A 149 22.01 -45.57 -12.21
C MET A 149 23.31 -45.40 -13.01
N GLU A 150 23.46 -46.10 -14.13
CA GLU A 150 24.60 -45.89 -15.04
C GLU A 150 24.68 -44.45 -15.58
N SER A 151 23.53 -43.75 -15.66
CA SER A 151 23.46 -42.37 -16.13
C SER A 151 24.07 -41.36 -15.15
N LEU A 152 24.31 -41.74 -13.89
CA LEU A 152 25.02 -40.91 -12.90
C LEU A 152 26.49 -40.70 -13.27
N ASN A 153 27.12 -41.67 -13.95
CA ASN A 153 28.54 -41.60 -14.32
C ASN A 153 28.76 -41.08 -15.75
N HIS A 154 27.72 -40.53 -16.39
CA HIS A 154 27.81 -40.04 -17.76
C HIS A 154 28.72 -38.81 -17.88
N LYS A 155 29.43 -38.63 -19.00
CA LYS A 155 30.37 -37.50 -19.22
C LYS A 155 29.71 -36.13 -19.14
N HIS A 156 28.47 -36.02 -19.63
CA HIS A 156 27.73 -34.76 -19.68
C HIS A 156 26.87 -34.51 -18.43
N THR A 157 27.08 -33.36 -17.80
CA THR A 157 26.34 -32.85 -16.62
C THR A 157 24.82 -32.86 -16.81
N TYR A 158 24.35 -32.53 -18.02
CA TYR A 158 22.91 -32.53 -18.34
C TYR A 158 22.24 -33.89 -18.04
N VAL A 159 22.93 -34.99 -18.35
CA VAL A 159 22.42 -36.35 -18.11
C VAL A 159 22.47 -36.67 -16.61
N ARG A 160 23.61 -36.45 -15.95
CA ARG A 160 23.78 -36.70 -14.51
C ARG A 160 22.73 -35.98 -13.68
N ARG A 161 22.49 -34.70 -13.96
CA ARG A 161 21.46 -33.89 -13.28
C ARG A 161 20.05 -34.46 -13.46
N ASN A 162 19.66 -34.84 -14.68
CA ASN A 162 18.33 -35.41 -14.92
C ASN A 162 18.21 -36.83 -14.33
N ALA A 163 19.31 -37.58 -14.25
CA ALA A 163 19.35 -38.90 -13.60
C ALA A 163 19.07 -38.77 -12.10
N ILE A 164 19.72 -37.84 -11.41
CA ILE A 164 19.45 -37.56 -9.99
C ILE A 164 18.00 -37.13 -9.76
N ILE A 165 17.44 -36.27 -10.62
CA ILE A 165 16.02 -35.88 -10.53
C ILE A 165 15.11 -37.09 -10.71
N ALA A 166 15.41 -37.98 -11.66
CA ALA A 166 14.62 -39.20 -11.87
C ALA A 166 14.68 -40.13 -10.64
N ILE A 167 15.87 -40.37 -10.10
CA ILE A 167 16.06 -41.16 -8.87
C ILE A 167 15.30 -40.52 -7.70
N TYR A 168 15.35 -39.19 -7.58
CA TYR A 168 14.65 -38.47 -6.54
C TYR A 168 13.13 -38.62 -6.62
N GLN A 169 12.55 -38.58 -7.83
CA GLN A 169 11.11 -38.85 -7.99
C GLN A 169 10.75 -40.32 -7.68
N ILE A 170 11.60 -41.27 -8.08
CA ILE A 170 11.41 -42.70 -7.78
C ILE A 170 11.41 -42.91 -6.27
N PHE A 171 12.37 -42.33 -5.55
CA PHE A 171 12.46 -42.39 -4.10
C PHE A 171 11.23 -41.77 -3.41
N LEU A 172 10.76 -40.60 -3.83
CA LEU A 172 9.58 -39.96 -3.20
C LEU A 172 8.30 -40.78 -3.30
N ASN A 173 8.14 -41.60 -4.35
CA ASN A 173 6.92 -42.37 -4.59
C ASN A 173 6.98 -43.82 -4.09
N PHE A 174 8.17 -44.44 -4.10
CA PHE A 174 8.32 -45.85 -3.75
C PHE A 174 9.29 -46.12 -2.58
N GLY A 175 9.94 -45.08 -2.04
CA GLY A 175 10.93 -45.24 -0.98
C GLY A 175 12.13 -46.07 -1.40
N ASP A 176 12.65 -46.87 -0.45
CA ASP A 176 13.83 -47.72 -0.63
C ASP A 176 13.54 -49.05 -1.35
N ASP A 177 12.28 -49.36 -1.67
CA ASP A 177 11.88 -50.66 -2.21
C ASP A 177 12.46 -50.98 -3.60
N LEU A 178 12.80 -49.96 -4.39
CA LEU A 178 13.24 -50.10 -5.78
C LEU A 178 14.74 -49.86 -5.99
N ILE A 179 15.33 -48.92 -5.25
CA ILE A 179 16.74 -48.53 -5.44
C ILE A 179 17.47 -48.72 -4.11
N ASN A 180 18.36 -49.72 -4.09
CA ASN A 180 19.29 -49.94 -2.99
C ASN A 180 20.51 -49.01 -3.14
N ASP A 181 21.16 -48.67 -2.02
CA ASP A 181 22.44 -47.93 -1.96
C ASP A 181 22.43 -46.46 -2.44
N ILE A 182 21.26 -45.81 -2.51
CA ILE A 182 21.13 -44.39 -2.92
C ILE A 182 22.09 -43.48 -2.15
N ASP A 183 22.18 -43.65 -0.82
CA ASP A 183 23.04 -42.86 0.05
C ASP A 183 24.51 -42.85 -0.41
N THR A 184 25.04 -44.04 -0.68
CA THR A 184 26.47 -44.21 -1.01
C THR A 184 26.81 -43.64 -2.38
N GLU A 185 25.89 -43.78 -3.34
CA GLU A 185 26.07 -43.20 -4.67
C GLU A 185 25.95 -41.68 -4.64
N MET A 186 25.05 -41.11 -3.82
CA MET A 186 24.94 -39.66 -3.67
C MET A 186 26.16 -39.05 -2.96
N GLU A 187 26.75 -39.72 -1.97
CA GLU A 187 28.01 -39.30 -1.37
C GLU A 187 29.15 -39.25 -2.40
N LYS A 188 29.29 -40.29 -3.24
CA LYS A 188 30.27 -40.32 -4.34
C LYS A 188 30.05 -39.17 -5.33
N VAL A 189 28.80 -38.90 -5.69
CA VAL A 189 28.45 -37.79 -6.59
C VAL A 189 28.82 -36.44 -5.95
N LEU A 190 28.51 -36.23 -4.67
CA LEU A 190 28.83 -34.98 -3.97
C LEU A 190 30.33 -34.70 -3.91
N GLN A 191 31.15 -35.73 -3.73
CA GLN A 191 32.61 -35.61 -3.69
C GLN A 191 33.25 -35.37 -5.06
N ASN A 192 32.77 -36.04 -6.11
CA ASN A 192 33.41 -36.04 -7.43
C ASN A 192 32.87 -34.97 -8.40
N GLU A 193 31.63 -34.52 -8.21
CA GLU A 193 30.98 -33.61 -9.16
C GLU A 193 31.58 -32.19 -9.09
N THR A 194 31.56 -31.47 -10.21
CA THR A 194 32.00 -30.06 -10.25
C THR A 194 30.84 -29.10 -10.48
N ASP A 195 29.76 -29.55 -11.12
CA ASP A 195 28.59 -28.72 -11.41
C ASP A 195 27.71 -28.47 -10.18
N LEU A 196 27.45 -27.18 -9.90
CA LEU A 196 26.68 -26.72 -8.75
C LEU A 196 25.21 -27.23 -8.76
N SER A 197 24.58 -27.28 -9.94
CA SER A 197 23.18 -27.72 -10.04
C SER A 197 23.03 -29.21 -9.77
N THR A 198 24.02 -30.00 -10.18
CA THR A 198 24.06 -31.45 -9.98
C THR A 198 24.35 -31.77 -8.52
N LYS A 199 25.33 -31.09 -7.89
CA LYS A 199 25.59 -31.16 -6.44
C LYS A 199 24.37 -30.82 -5.60
N ARG A 200 23.68 -29.71 -5.92
CA ARG A 200 22.45 -29.29 -5.23
C ARG A 200 21.39 -30.40 -5.26
N ASN A 201 21.14 -31.01 -6.42
CA ASN A 201 20.15 -32.07 -6.55
C ASN A 201 20.56 -33.34 -5.81
N ALA A 202 21.85 -33.70 -5.84
CA ALA A 202 22.38 -34.86 -5.11
C ALA A 202 22.24 -34.65 -3.59
N PHE A 203 22.55 -33.44 -3.10
CA PHE A 203 22.38 -33.07 -1.70
C PHE A 203 20.91 -33.14 -1.28
N LEU A 204 19.99 -32.61 -2.10
CA LEU A 204 18.55 -32.67 -1.83
C LEU A 204 18.07 -34.13 -1.71
N LEU A 205 18.49 -35.01 -2.61
CA LEU A 205 18.17 -36.43 -2.54
C LEU A 205 18.74 -37.07 -1.26
N LEU A 206 20.03 -36.86 -0.97
CA LEU A 206 20.67 -37.40 0.23
C LEU A 206 20.01 -36.88 1.52
N TYR A 207 19.55 -35.63 1.52
CA TYR A 207 18.84 -35.05 2.66
C TYR A 207 17.52 -35.77 2.97
N HIS A 208 16.80 -36.18 1.93
CA HIS A 208 15.53 -36.90 2.07
C HIS A 208 15.71 -38.38 2.36
N THR A 209 16.81 -39.01 1.93
CA THR A 209 17.12 -40.41 2.24
C THR A 209 17.77 -40.53 3.62
N ASN A 210 18.80 -39.74 3.90
CA ASN A 210 19.61 -39.82 5.12
C ASN A 210 20.11 -38.45 5.59
N LEU A 211 19.36 -37.89 6.54
CA LEU A 211 19.67 -36.59 7.15
C LEU A 211 21.09 -36.56 7.76
N GLU A 212 21.53 -37.61 8.45
CA GLU A 212 22.81 -37.59 9.18
C GLU A 212 24.01 -37.45 8.24
N LYS A 213 24.00 -38.19 7.13
CA LYS A 213 25.06 -38.13 6.10
C LYS A 213 25.07 -36.80 5.36
N ALA A 214 23.91 -36.29 4.99
CA ALA A 214 23.79 -34.96 4.36
C ALA A 214 24.35 -33.86 5.27
N MET A 215 24.02 -33.93 6.56
CA MET A 215 24.51 -33.00 7.57
C MET A 215 26.02 -33.10 7.79
N ALA A 216 26.57 -34.33 7.83
CA ALA A 216 28.01 -34.54 7.95
C ALA A 216 28.79 -33.90 6.80
N TYR A 217 28.32 -34.09 5.56
CA TYR A 217 28.90 -33.44 4.38
C TYR A 217 28.87 -31.91 4.48
N LEU A 218 27.73 -31.35 4.89
CA LEU A 218 27.59 -29.90 5.05
C LEU A 218 28.50 -29.34 6.14
N TYR A 219 28.64 -30.04 7.27
CA TYR A 219 29.56 -29.63 8.32
C TYR A 219 31.02 -29.72 7.90
N GLN A 220 31.39 -30.72 7.12
CA GLN A 220 32.74 -30.83 6.58
C GLN A 220 33.07 -29.62 5.70
N ILE A 221 32.16 -29.21 4.81
CA ILE A 221 32.34 -28.00 3.98
C ILE A 221 32.47 -26.74 4.84
N ILE A 222 31.64 -26.61 5.88
CA ILE A 222 31.67 -25.46 6.79
C ILE A 222 32.97 -25.43 7.60
N GLN A 223 33.45 -26.58 8.11
CA GLN A 223 34.70 -26.66 8.88
C GLN A 223 35.92 -26.35 8.03
N ASP A 224 35.90 -26.75 6.76
CA ASP A 224 36.98 -26.48 5.81
C ASP A 224 36.94 -25.05 5.23
N ASP A 225 35.99 -24.20 5.67
CA ASP A 225 35.74 -22.85 5.13
C ASP A 225 35.50 -22.80 3.60
N ARG A 226 35.06 -23.92 2.99
CA ARG A 226 34.82 -24.05 1.54
C ARG A 226 33.39 -23.68 1.12
N VAL A 227 32.75 -22.79 1.88
CA VAL A 227 31.33 -22.42 1.69
C VAL A 227 31.05 -21.79 0.32
N ASP A 228 32.03 -21.08 -0.25
CA ASP A 228 31.95 -20.50 -1.60
C ASP A 228 31.86 -21.58 -2.70
N GLU A 229 32.41 -22.78 -2.47
CA GLU A 229 32.34 -23.90 -3.44
C GLU A 229 30.92 -24.49 -3.57
N MET A 230 30.06 -24.25 -2.57
CA MET A 230 28.68 -24.74 -2.56
C MET A 230 27.81 -23.98 -3.58
N GLY A 231 28.16 -22.73 -3.86
CA GLY A 231 27.40 -21.82 -4.72
C GLY A 231 26.03 -21.43 -4.15
N ASP A 232 25.50 -20.31 -4.64
CA ASP A 232 24.28 -19.69 -4.11
C ASP A 232 23.06 -20.62 -4.15
N ILE A 233 22.92 -21.40 -5.23
CA ILE A 233 21.75 -22.26 -5.45
C ILE A 233 21.64 -23.34 -4.36
N MET A 234 22.78 -23.89 -3.94
CA MET A 234 22.81 -24.90 -2.88
C MET A 234 22.63 -24.26 -1.51
N GLN A 235 23.26 -23.10 -1.25
CA GLN A 235 23.09 -22.34 0.01
C GLN A 235 21.63 -21.98 0.28
N LEU A 236 20.92 -21.51 -0.75
CA LEU A 236 19.48 -21.20 -0.66
C LEU A 236 18.65 -22.46 -0.36
N SER A 237 18.94 -23.57 -1.05
CA SER A 237 18.20 -24.82 -0.81
C SER A 237 18.43 -25.39 0.58
N VAL A 238 19.66 -25.27 1.10
CA VAL A 238 20.00 -25.64 2.47
C VAL A 238 19.20 -24.79 3.46
N LEU A 239 19.18 -23.47 3.32
CA LEU A 239 18.42 -22.58 4.21
C LEU A 239 16.91 -22.90 4.21
N GLU A 240 16.34 -23.24 3.05
CA GLU A 240 14.93 -23.66 2.96
C GLU A 240 14.67 -24.99 3.68
N LEU A 241 15.50 -26.01 3.43
CA LEU A 241 15.35 -27.33 4.05
C LEU A 241 15.52 -27.27 5.56
N PHE A 242 16.55 -26.58 6.03
CA PHE A 242 16.81 -26.46 7.46
C PHE A 242 15.72 -25.71 8.21
N ARG A 243 15.12 -24.68 7.58
CA ARG A 243 13.92 -24.03 8.13
C ARG A 243 12.79 -25.03 8.33
N LYS A 244 12.49 -25.84 7.30
CA LYS A 244 11.46 -26.89 7.39
C LYS A 244 11.78 -27.88 8.51
N THR A 245 13.03 -28.34 8.60
CA THR A 245 13.42 -29.32 9.62
C THR A 245 13.44 -28.76 11.03
N CYS A 246 13.79 -27.49 11.23
CA CYS A 246 13.68 -26.86 12.56
C CYS A 246 12.24 -26.72 13.04
N LYS A 247 11.25 -26.70 12.13
CA LYS A 247 9.83 -26.76 12.51
C LYS A 247 9.43 -28.15 13.04
N TYR A 248 9.99 -29.23 12.48
CA TYR A 248 9.73 -30.59 12.93
C TYR A 248 10.55 -30.98 14.17
N ASP A 249 11.81 -30.53 14.24
CA ASP A 249 12.74 -30.82 15.34
C ASP A 249 13.49 -29.55 15.79
N PRO A 250 13.03 -28.89 16.87
CA PRO A 250 13.68 -27.71 17.42
C PRO A 250 15.12 -27.92 17.90
N SER A 251 15.56 -29.16 18.15
CA SER A 251 16.93 -29.44 18.60
C SER A 251 17.99 -29.08 17.56
N GLN A 252 17.61 -29.07 16.28
CA GLN A 252 18.48 -28.71 15.15
C GLN A 252 18.67 -27.19 15.00
N LYS A 253 18.02 -26.35 15.82
CA LYS A 253 18.15 -24.89 15.76
C LYS A 253 19.57 -24.40 16.01
N SER A 254 20.29 -24.99 16.97
CA SER A 254 21.68 -24.64 17.27
C SER A 254 22.63 -24.87 16.09
N LYS A 255 22.35 -25.94 15.35
CA LYS A 255 23.04 -26.39 14.15
C LYS A 255 22.77 -25.46 12.96
N LEU A 256 21.52 -25.04 12.77
CA LEU A 256 21.13 -24.06 11.74
C LEU A 256 21.74 -22.68 12.00
N MET A 257 21.76 -22.23 13.25
CA MET A 257 22.38 -20.94 13.60
C MET A 257 23.87 -20.89 13.21
N LYS A 258 24.60 -22.00 13.35
CA LYS A 258 25.98 -22.08 12.85
C LYS A 258 26.01 -21.88 11.33
N CYS A 259 25.19 -22.59 10.57
CA CYS A 259 25.12 -22.44 9.11
C CYS A 259 24.81 -20.99 8.68
N ILE A 260 23.86 -20.33 9.35
CA ILE A 260 23.48 -18.94 9.03
C ILE A 260 24.64 -17.97 9.27
N LEU A 261 25.39 -18.12 10.36
CA LEU A 261 26.56 -17.26 10.65
C LEU A 261 27.65 -17.38 9.57
N PHE A 262 27.80 -18.56 8.96
CA PHE A 262 28.71 -18.74 7.82
C PHE A 262 28.12 -18.17 6.53
N PHE A 263 26.85 -18.44 6.23
CA PHE A 263 26.19 -17.96 5.00
C PHE A 263 25.97 -16.44 4.99
N GLN A 264 25.93 -15.78 6.14
CA GLN A 264 25.91 -14.32 6.24
C GLN A 264 27.11 -13.68 5.52
N LYS A 265 28.27 -14.35 5.51
CA LYS A 265 29.49 -13.85 4.86
C LYS A 265 29.52 -14.11 3.35
N SER A 266 28.50 -14.77 2.79
CA SER A 266 28.44 -15.04 1.35
C SER A 266 28.42 -13.75 0.53
N ARG A 267 28.93 -13.83 -0.70
CA ARG A 267 28.97 -12.69 -1.64
C ARG A 267 27.61 -12.39 -2.27
N SER A 268 26.66 -13.31 -2.16
CA SER A 268 25.37 -13.24 -2.84
C SER A 268 24.34 -12.50 -1.99
N PRO A 269 23.77 -11.38 -2.48
CA PRO A 269 22.71 -10.66 -1.77
C PRO A 269 21.49 -11.52 -1.48
N SER A 270 21.15 -12.45 -2.38
CA SER A 270 20.01 -13.37 -2.23
C SER A 270 20.18 -14.31 -1.04
N VAL A 271 21.39 -14.83 -0.83
CA VAL A 271 21.69 -15.71 0.30
C VAL A 271 21.66 -14.92 1.61
N GLN A 272 22.28 -13.74 1.64
CA GLN A 272 22.25 -12.86 2.81
C GLN A 272 20.81 -12.46 3.18
N PHE A 273 19.99 -12.13 2.19
CA PHE A 273 18.58 -11.77 2.40
C PHE A 273 17.78 -12.95 2.96
N GLU A 274 17.94 -14.15 2.39
CA GLU A 274 17.30 -15.35 2.93
C GLU A 274 17.82 -15.69 4.33
N CYS A 275 19.11 -15.52 4.62
CA CYS A 275 19.65 -15.67 5.97
C CYS A 275 18.93 -14.75 6.96
N ALA A 276 18.80 -13.46 6.65
CA ALA A 276 18.10 -12.52 7.51
C ALA A 276 16.61 -12.89 7.71
N ASN A 277 15.92 -13.33 6.65
CA ASN A 277 14.54 -13.83 6.77
C ASN A 277 14.46 -15.08 7.66
N THR A 278 15.39 -16.03 7.50
CA THR A 278 15.42 -17.25 8.30
C THR A 278 15.60 -16.92 9.78
N LEU A 279 16.50 -15.99 10.11
CA LEU A 279 16.79 -15.58 11.49
C LEU A 279 15.54 -15.07 12.21
N ILE A 280 14.78 -14.18 11.55
CA ILE A 280 13.54 -13.63 12.08
C ILE A 280 12.48 -14.72 12.25
N GLN A 281 12.38 -15.65 11.30
CA GLN A 281 11.39 -16.75 11.38
C GLN A 281 11.69 -17.77 12.48
N ILE A 282 12.97 -18.02 12.79
CA ILE A 282 13.39 -19.09 13.70
C ILE A 282 13.46 -18.59 15.15
N SER A 283 13.82 -17.32 15.37
CA SER A 283 14.06 -16.80 16.72
C SER A 283 13.84 -15.30 16.85
N ASN A 284 12.99 -14.92 17.80
CA ASN A 284 12.83 -13.53 18.25
C ASN A 284 13.81 -13.15 19.37
N THR A 285 14.98 -13.78 19.42
CA THR A 285 15.98 -13.43 20.44
C THR A 285 16.69 -12.12 20.07
N PRO A 286 17.04 -11.29 21.06
CA PRO A 286 17.62 -9.96 20.84
C PRO A 286 18.89 -10.00 19.97
N THR A 287 19.73 -11.01 20.18
CA THR A 287 20.97 -11.23 19.42
C THR A 287 20.70 -11.55 17.95
N THR A 288 19.64 -12.31 17.67
CA THR A 288 19.26 -12.77 16.34
C THR A 288 18.63 -11.64 15.54
N LEU A 289 17.74 -10.87 16.17
CA LEU A 289 17.13 -9.67 15.58
C LEU A 289 18.19 -8.61 15.27
N LYS A 290 19.12 -8.35 16.20
CA LYS A 290 20.23 -7.42 15.96
C LYS A 290 21.10 -7.83 14.77
N LEU A 291 21.39 -9.11 14.63
CA LEU A 291 22.16 -9.65 13.51
C LEU A 291 21.38 -9.55 12.19
N ALA A 292 20.09 -9.89 12.17
CA ALA A 292 19.23 -9.75 11.00
C ALA A 292 19.09 -8.29 10.54
N THR A 293 18.89 -7.35 11.48
CA THR A 293 18.86 -5.91 11.20
C THR A 293 20.16 -5.44 10.57
N ASN A 294 21.32 -5.86 11.08
CA ASN A 294 22.62 -5.51 10.50
C ASN A 294 22.72 -6.03 9.06
N ILE A 295 22.34 -7.28 8.79
CA ILE A 295 22.34 -7.83 7.42
C ILE A 295 21.44 -7.00 6.49
N TYR A 296 20.23 -6.66 6.90
CA TYR A 296 19.33 -5.84 6.09
C TYR A 296 19.89 -4.45 5.81
N VAL A 297 20.47 -3.78 6.81
CA VAL A 297 21.08 -2.45 6.62
C VAL A 297 22.28 -2.53 5.67
N GLN A 298 23.13 -3.56 5.79
CA GLN A 298 24.24 -3.78 4.86
C GLN A 298 23.73 -4.04 3.42
N LEU A 299 22.68 -4.85 3.26
CA LEU A 299 22.04 -5.07 1.96
C LEU A 299 21.47 -3.78 1.39
N LEU A 300 20.84 -2.95 2.23
CA LEU A 300 20.25 -1.69 1.80
C LEU A 300 21.29 -0.69 1.28
N LEU A 301 22.48 -0.67 1.88
CA LEU A 301 23.59 0.22 1.50
C LEU A 301 24.38 -0.29 0.28
N ASN A 302 24.72 -1.58 0.26
CA ASN A 302 25.69 -2.12 -0.70
C ASN A 302 25.06 -2.56 -2.03
N ASN A 303 23.76 -2.88 -2.07
CA ASN A 303 23.12 -3.30 -3.32
C ASN A 303 22.90 -2.12 -4.28
N SER A 304 22.95 -2.39 -5.58
CA SER A 304 22.60 -1.41 -6.63
C SER A 304 21.14 -1.48 -7.04
N GLU A 305 20.51 -2.66 -6.91
CA GLU A 305 19.15 -2.90 -7.37
C GLU A 305 18.09 -2.26 -6.47
N ASN A 306 17.23 -1.42 -7.08
CA ASN A 306 16.17 -0.73 -6.36
C ASN A 306 15.08 -1.67 -5.81
N ASN A 307 14.77 -2.76 -6.52
CA ASN A 307 13.75 -3.72 -6.10
C ASN A 307 14.16 -4.42 -4.78
N VAL A 308 15.43 -4.84 -4.69
CA VAL A 308 15.99 -5.43 -3.47
C VAL A 308 15.90 -4.44 -2.32
N LYS A 309 16.27 -3.18 -2.54
CA LYS A 309 16.18 -2.12 -1.50
C LYS A 309 14.75 -1.89 -1.02
N MET A 310 13.77 -1.89 -1.92
CA MET A 310 12.35 -1.74 -1.55
C MET A 310 11.90 -2.90 -0.64
N VAL A 311 12.16 -4.15 -1.05
CA VAL A 311 11.79 -5.31 -0.24
C VAL A 311 12.50 -5.30 1.11
N VAL A 312 13.78 -4.90 1.15
CA VAL A 312 14.54 -4.77 2.40
C VAL A 312 13.96 -3.66 3.30
N LEU A 313 13.55 -2.52 2.74
CA LEU A 313 12.88 -1.45 3.50
C LEU A 313 11.56 -1.93 4.10
N ASP A 314 10.76 -2.70 3.37
CA ASP A 314 9.52 -3.29 3.90
C ASP A 314 9.81 -4.27 5.06
N LYS A 315 10.91 -5.02 5.00
CA LYS A 315 11.36 -5.88 6.10
C LYS A 315 11.87 -5.08 7.30
N ILE A 316 12.57 -3.97 7.08
CA ILE A 316 12.99 -3.06 8.15
C ILE A 316 11.78 -2.42 8.82
N GLN A 317 10.77 -2.00 8.04
CA GLN A 317 9.50 -1.49 8.57
C GLN A 317 8.78 -2.55 9.42
N TYR A 318 8.81 -3.82 9.00
CA TYR A 318 8.28 -4.92 9.80
C TYR A 318 9.00 -5.06 11.15
N ILE A 319 10.35 -5.00 11.17
CA ILE A 319 11.14 -5.06 12.42
C ILE A 319 10.83 -3.85 13.31
N LEU A 320 10.65 -2.66 12.72
CA LEU A 320 10.30 -1.43 13.42
C LEU A 320 8.99 -1.58 14.21
N ASN A 321 8.00 -2.25 13.63
CA ASN A 321 6.72 -2.49 14.28
C ASN A 321 6.82 -3.51 15.43
N ILE A 322 7.79 -4.42 15.39
CA ILE A 322 8.02 -5.42 16.45
C ILE A 322 8.82 -4.81 17.60
N GLU A 323 10.05 -4.35 17.33
CA GLU A 323 10.92 -3.80 18.37
C GLU A 323 11.83 -2.68 17.83
N PRO A 324 11.47 -1.40 18.06
CA PRO A 324 12.18 -0.25 17.49
C PRO A 324 13.60 -0.06 18.05
N LYS A 325 13.88 -0.56 19.25
CA LYS A 325 15.15 -0.35 19.98
C LYS A 325 16.39 -0.80 19.20
N TYR A 326 16.32 -1.91 18.45
CA TYR A 326 17.48 -2.40 17.71
C TYR A 326 17.81 -1.57 16.48
N LEU A 327 16.80 -0.91 15.91
CA LEU A 327 16.98 -0.03 14.77
C LEU A 327 17.58 1.33 15.19
N GLU A 328 17.39 1.75 16.45
CA GLU A 328 17.97 3.00 16.98
C GLU A 328 19.49 3.06 16.83
N GLU A 329 20.20 1.95 17.06
CA GLU A 329 21.66 1.86 16.88
C GLU A 329 22.09 2.06 15.42
N GLN A 330 21.23 1.70 14.47
CA GLN A 330 21.52 1.67 13.03
C GLN A 330 20.93 2.87 12.27
N VAL A 331 20.26 3.81 12.95
CA VAL A 331 19.59 4.97 12.31
C VAL A 331 20.55 5.79 11.46
N ILE A 332 21.80 5.95 11.90
CA ILE A 332 22.83 6.71 11.17
C ILE A 332 23.13 6.09 9.81
N GLU A 333 23.14 4.75 9.73
CA GLU A 333 23.35 3.98 8.51
C GLU A 333 22.12 4.06 7.61
N ILE A 334 20.92 3.88 8.15
CA ILE A 334 19.64 4.01 7.42
C ILE A 334 19.52 5.41 6.80
N THR A 335 19.97 6.46 7.49
CA THR A 335 19.94 7.84 6.96
C THR A 335 20.80 8.01 5.70
N LYS A 336 21.83 7.18 5.47
CA LYS A 336 22.67 7.26 4.25
C LYS A 336 21.88 6.90 2.98
N VAL A 337 20.77 6.17 3.13
CA VAL A 337 19.88 5.75 2.04
C VAL A 337 19.17 6.93 1.38
N LEU A 338 19.08 8.08 2.07
CA LEU A 338 18.54 9.31 1.50
C LEU A 338 19.34 9.82 0.29
N ASN A 339 20.61 9.41 0.11
CA ASN A 339 21.41 9.74 -1.08
C ASN A 339 21.02 8.91 -2.33
N ASN A 340 20.07 7.99 -2.24
CA ASN A 340 19.69 7.13 -3.35
C ASN A 340 18.90 7.92 -4.42
N PRO A 341 19.15 7.73 -5.73
CA PRO A 341 18.46 8.48 -6.79
C PRO A 341 16.95 8.25 -6.84
N SER A 342 16.45 7.11 -6.35
CA SER A 342 15.01 6.79 -6.43
C SER A 342 14.19 7.51 -5.36
N ASN A 343 13.22 8.35 -5.79
CA ASN A 343 12.28 9.04 -4.90
C ASN A 343 11.48 8.09 -4.00
N GLN A 344 11.10 6.92 -4.50
CA GLN A 344 10.28 5.97 -3.75
C GLN A 344 11.05 5.36 -2.57
N ILE A 345 12.31 4.98 -2.80
CA ILE A 345 13.21 4.47 -1.75
C ILE A 345 13.43 5.56 -0.68
N ARG A 346 13.67 6.79 -1.12
CA ARG A 346 13.86 7.92 -0.19
C ARG A 346 12.62 8.20 0.64
N LYS A 347 11.42 8.10 0.06
CA LYS A 347 10.14 8.27 0.77
C LYS A 347 9.97 7.23 1.89
N ASN A 348 10.05 5.94 1.55
CA ASN A 348 9.92 4.87 2.55
C ASN A 348 11.01 4.97 3.63
N ALA A 349 12.22 5.39 3.26
CA ALA A 349 13.30 5.62 4.23
C ALA A 349 12.97 6.78 5.20
N ILE A 350 12.36 7.88 4.74
CA ILE A 350 11.93 8.97 5.64
C ILE A 350 10.84 8.50 6.60
N ASP A 351 9.88 7.70 6.13
CA ASP A 351 8.81 7.18 6.99
C ASP A 351 9.40 6.36 8.15
N ILE A 352 10.38 5.48 7.86
CA ILE A 352 11.13 4.72 8.87
C ILE A 352 11.94 5.65 9.79
N ILE A 353 12.67 6.62 9.22
CA ILE A 353 13.50 7.56 9.99
C ILE A 353 12.62 8.40 10.94
N SER A 354 11.43 8.82 10.49
CA SER A 354 10.46 9.59 11.27
C SER A 354 10.07 8.88 12.55
N SER A 355 9.72 7.59 12.46
CA SER A 355 9.37 6.76 13.61
C SER A 355 10.54 6.46 14.54
N LEU A 356 11.78 6.47 14.02
CA LEU A 356 12.99 6.23 14.81
C LEU A 356 13.58 7.51 15.44
N THR A 357 13.07 8.68 15.09
CA THR A 357 13.63 9.96 15.51
C THR A 357 13.28 10.26 16.98
N ASN A 358 14.30 10.40 17.82
CA ASN A 358 14.21 10.65 19.26
C ASN A 358 15.17 11.77 19.71
N SER A 359 14.99 12.31 20.91
CA SER A 359 15.79 13.45 21.41
C SER A 359 17.30 13.22 21.43
N ARG A 360 17.75 11.94 21.39
CA ARG A 360 19.17 11.57 21.36
C ARG A 360 19.77 11.56 19.96
N ASN A 361 19.01 11.17 18.94
CA ASN A 361 19.52 10.96 17.59
C ASN A 361 19.20 12.11 16.62
N VAL A 362 18.23 12.97 16.95
CA VAL A 362 17.76 14.10 16.10
C VAL A 362 18.92 15.00 15.65
N SER A 363 19.86 15.30 16.54
CA SER A 363 21.03 16.15 16.24
C SER A 363 21.89 15.62 15.08
N TYR A 364 21.90 14.31 14.83
CA TYR A 364 22.66 13.68 13.75
C TYR A 364 21.83 13.50 12.48
N ILE A 365 20.52 13.27 12.62
CA ILE A 365 19.60 13.03 11.51
C ILE A 365 19.27 14.34 10.80
N PHE A 366 18.90 15.36 11.59
CA PHE A 366 18.34 16.60 11.07
C PHE A 366 19.26 17.33 10.08
N PRO A 367 20.58 17.51 10.34
CA PRO A 367 21.48 18.16 9.39
C PRO A 367 21.58 17.43 8.03
N LYS A 368 21.47 16.10 8.03
CA LYS A 368 21.49 15.31 6.79
C LYS A 368 20.21 15.52 5.99
N VAL A 369 19.06 15.56 6.66
CA VAL A 369 17.76 15.86 6.02
C VAL A 369 17.76 17.29 5.45
N VAL A 370 18.27 18.27 6.21
CA VAL A 370 18.43 19.66 5.75
C VAL A 370 19.28 19.72 4.47
N LYS A 371 20.40 19.00 4.42
CA LYS A 371 21.23 18.93 3.21
C LYS A 371 20.46 18.38 2.01
N GLU A 372 19.62 17.38 2.23
CA GLU A 372 18.81 16.78 1.17
C GLU A 372 17.70 17.72 0.69
N VAL A 373 17.06 18.46 1.60
CA VAL A 373 16.10 19.54 1.27
C VAL A 373 16.74 20.57 0.34
N LYS A 374 17.98 21.00 0.64
CA LYS A 374 18.71 21.98 -0.20
C LYS A 374 18.92 21.45 -1.61
N LYS A 375 19.26 20.16 -1.78
CA LYS A 375 19.45 19.54 -3.10
C LYS A 375 18.14 19.40 -3.86
N THR A 376 17.09 18.89 -3.21
CA THR A 376 15.82 18.55 -3.90
C THR A 376 15.04 19.78 -4.32
N ILE A 377 15.26 20.92 -3.66
CA ILE A 377 14.70 22.21 -4.07
C ILE A 377 15.35 22.71 -5.37
N SER A 378 16.61 22.36 -5.65
CA SER A 378 17.28 22.67 -6.92
C SER A 378 16.89 21.71 -8.06
N GLU A 379 16.35 20.53 -7.75
CA GLU A 379 15.98 19.50 -8.74
C GLU A 379 14.52 19.65 -9.20
N GLU A 380 14.28 19.77 -10.52
CA GLU A 380 12.92 19.93 -11.07
C GLU A 380 11.99 18.71 -10.81
N ASN A 381 12.57 17.52 -10.67
CA ASN A 381 11.88 16.23 -10.46
C ASN A 381 11.69 15.86 -8.97
N GLY A 382 12.22 16.66 -8.04
CA GLY A 382 12.19 16.39 -6.58
C GLY A 382 10.97 16.93 -5.85
N LYS A 383 9.99 17.50 -6.56
CA LYS A 383 8.93 18.36 -5.98
C LYS A 383 8.01 17.66 -4.96
N GLU A 384 7.65 16.40 -5.19
CA GLU A 384 6.83 15.62 -4.24
C GLU A 384 7.64 15.18 -3.02
N PHE A 385 8.92 14.85 -3.23
CA PHE A 385 9.81 14.43 -2.17
C PHE A 385 10.17 15.60 -1.23
N THR A 386 10.35 16.81 -1.77
CA THR A 386 10.51 18.04 -0.97
C THR A 386 9.34 18.26 -0.02
N LYS A 387 8.10 17.93 -0.41
CA LYS A 387 6.93 18.04 0.48
C LYS A 387 7.09 17.14 1.72
N ILE A 388 7.45 15.87 1.50
CA ILE A 388 7.62 14.87 2.57
C ILE A 388 8.78 15.26 3.49
N LEU A 389 9.89 15.74 2.93
CA LEU A 389 11.00 16.27 3.70
C LEU A 389 10.58 17.46 4.58
N LEU A 390 9.75 18.37 4.06
CA LEU A 390 9.24 19.50 4.83
C LEU A 390 8.25 19.07 5.91
N ASP A 391 7.41 18.06 5.66
CA ASP A 391 6.54 17.49 6.69
C ASP A 391 7.37 16.90 7.84
N PHE A 392 8.50 16.23 7.54
CA PHE A 392 9.44 15.77 8.56
C PHE A 392 10.16 16.92 9.29
N VAL A 393 10.55 17.99 8.58
CA VAL A 393 11.13 19.19 9.21
C VAL A 393 10.12 19.85 10.15
N GLU A 394 8.86 19.96 9.72
CA GLU A 394 7.75 20.48 10.52
C GLU A 394 7.58 19.65 11.81
N TYR A 395 7.54 18.32 11.70
CA TYR A 395 7.52 17.40 12.85
C TYR A 395 8.71 17.63 13.81
N CYS A 396 9.92 17.73 13.28
CA CYS A 396 11.12 17.93 14.12
C CYS A 396 11.10 19.27 14.86
N VAL A 397 10.61 20.33 14.20
CA VAL A 397 10.50 21.66 14.81
C VAL A 397 9.53 21.65 15.99
N PHE A 398 8.38 20.98 15.87
CA PHE A 398 7.39 20.96 16.95
C PHE A 398 7.80 20.12 18.15
N ASN A 399 8.65 19.11 17.97
CA ASN A 399 8.99 18.15 19.02
C ASN A 399 10.39 18.33 19.62
N PHE A 400 11.33 18.96 18.93
CA PHE A 400 12.74 19.03 19.37
C PHE A 400 13.32 20.45 19.31
N GLU A 401 13.73 20.99 20.46
CA GLU A 401 14.36 22.31 20.57
C GLU A 401 15.77 22.36 19.96
N SER A 402 16.52 21.24 20.01
CA SER A 402 17.90 21.15 19.52
C SER A 402 18.05 21.47 18.02
N VAL A 403 16.94 21.44 17.29
CA VAL A 403 16.87 21.59 15.83
C VAL A 403 16.79 23.06 15.40
N LEU A 404 16.51 23.98 16.33
CA LEU A 404 16.20 25.38 16.03
C LEU A 404 17.31 26.11 15.27
N ASP A 405 18.58 25.91 15.63
CA ASP A 405 19.70 26.58 14.96
C ASP A 405 19.82 26.18 13.48
N ASP A 406 19.68 24.89 13.19
CA ASP A 406 19.75 24.36 11.83
C ASP A 406 18.56 24.82 10.98
N VAL A 407 17.35 24.85 11.55
CA VAL A 407 16.15 25.35 10.86
C VAL A 407 16.28 26.84 10.56
N MET A 408 16.80 27.61 11.51
CA MET A 408 17.03 29.04 11.33
C MET A 408 18.03 29.34 10.21
N ASN A 409 19.02 28.47 10.02
CA ASN A 409 19.95 28.58 8.89
C ASN A 409 19.28 28.14 7.57
N LEU A 410 18.46 27.09 7.59
CA LEU A 410 17.68 26.66 6.43
C LEU A 410 16.70 27.74 5.95
N ILE A 411 16.02 28.42 6.88
CA ILE A 411 15.13 29.55 6.57
C ILE A 411 15.90 30.64 5.83
N ASN A 412 17.04 31.05 6.39
CA ASN A 412 17.85 32.14 5.85
C ASN A 412 18.45 31.82 4.47
N GLU A 413 18.94 30.61 4.26
CA GLU A 413 19.65 30.25 3.03
C GLU A 413 18.72 29.88 1.89
N VAL A 414 17.57 29.25 2.18
CA VAL A 414 16.76 28.57 1.14
C VAL A 414 15.32 29.05 1.09
N PHE A 415 14.64 29.17 2.23
CA PHE A 415 13.20 29.45 2.19
C PHE A 415 12.86 30.89 1.82
N LEU A 416 13.69 31.86 2.25
CA LEU A 416 13.42 33.27 1.95
C LEU A 416 13.81 33.65 0.51
N THR A 417 14.89 33.10 -0.03
CA THR A 417 15.52 33.55 -1.29
C THR A 417 15.02 32.84 -2.55
N ASN A 418 14.33 31.70 -2.43
CA ASN A 418 14.02 30.87 -3.58
C ASN A 418 12.64 31.16 -4.19
N SER A 419 12.63 31.71 -5.41
CA SER A 419 11.44 32.05 -6.19
C SER A 419 10.76 30.84 -6.87
N GLY A 420 11.42 29.68 -6.94
CA GLY A 420 10.93 28.48 -7.64
C GLY A 420 9.99 27.57 -6.84
N LEU A 421 9.68 27.92 -5.59
CA LEU A 421 8.83 27.09 -4.72
C LEU A 421 7.36 27.13 -5.18
N LYS A 422 6.68 25.99 -5.24
CA LYS A 422 5.23 25.92 -5.53
C LYS A 422 4.41 26.44 -4.34
N GLN A 423 3.20 26.93 -4.61
CA GLN A 423 2.26 27.45 -3.61
C GLN A 423 2.06 26.54 -2.38
N LYS A 424 1.91 25.22 -2.57
CA LYS A 424 1.73 24.27 -1.45
C LYS A 424 2.95 24.17 -0.53
N THR A 425 4.15 24.20 -1.11
CA THR A 425 5.43 24.17 -0.37
C THR A 425 5.64 25.47 0.39
N GLN A 426 5.23 26.60 -0.18
CA GLN A 426 5.30 27.91 0.48
C GLN A 426 4.37 28.00 1.70
N ASP A 427 3.20 27.34 1.65
CA ASP A 427 2.29 27.25 2.79
C ASP A 427 2.84 26.38 3.94
N GLN A 428 3.56 25.30 3.62
CA GLN A 428 4.32 24.51 4.61
C GLN A 428 5.42 25.35 5.29
N VAL A 429 6.20 26.09 4.49
CA VAL A 429 7.23 27.01 5.04
C VAL A 429 6.59 28.05 5.95
N LYS A 430 5.43 28.61 5.56
CA LYS A 430 4.66 29.50 6.42
C LYS A 430 4.29 28.82 7.73
N ARG A 431 3.77 27.59 7.72
CA ARG A 431 3.43 26.83 8.93
C ARG A 431 4.65 26.63 9.83
N ILE A 432 5.79 26.24 9.26
CA ILE A 432 7.05 26.08 10.01
C ILE A 432 7.45 27.41 10.67
N LEU A 433 7.45 28.53 9.94
CA LEU A 433 7.76 29.85 10.49
C LEU A 433 6.81 30.23 11.64
N THR A 434 5.50 30.05 11.44
CA THR A 434 4.52 30.33 12.49
C THR A 434 4.66 29.39 13.67
N GLY A 435 5.00 28.12 13.43
CA GLY A 435 5.20 27.08 14.43
C GLY A 435 6.38 27.36 15.35
N ILE A 436 7.51 27.85 14.81
CA ILE A 436 8.67 28.24 15.60
C ILE A 436 8.29 29.35 16.59
N VAL A 437 7.58 30.37 16.10
CA VAL A 437 7.18 31.52 16.91
C VAL A 437 6.17 31.14 17.99
N THR A 438 5.22 30.25 17.68
CA THR A 438 4.23 29.80 18.67
C THR A 438 4.82 28.89 19.74
N THR A 439 5.72 27.99 19.35
CA THR A 439 6.25 26.91 20.20
C THR A 439 7.40 27.38 21.07
N TYR A 440 8.29 28.25 20.56
CA TYR A 440 9.50 28.68 21.26
C TYR A 440 9.52 30.21 21.45
N PRO A 441 9.03 30.71 22.61
CA PRO A 441 9.03 32.15 22.91
C PRO A 441 10.43 32.78 22.94
N GLN A 442 11.44 32.03 23.41
CA GLN A 442 12.81 32.53 23.61
C GLN A 442 13.51 32.87 22.28
N SER A 443 13.19 32.15 21.20
CA SER A 443 13.82 32.35 19.88
C SER A 443 13.13 33.41 19.01
N ARG A 444 12.03 34.02 19.49
CA ARG A 444 11.23 34.98 18.71
C ARG A 444 12.05 36.19 18.25
N GLU A 445 12.79 36.81 19.17
CA GLU A 445 13.58 38.01 18.85
C GLU A 445 14.65 37.72 17.79
N ARG A 446 15.30 36.57 17.90
CA ARG A 446 16.33 36.12 16.95
C ARG A 446 15.76 35.77 15.57
N LEU A 447 14.56 35.18 15.51
CA LEU A 447 13.88 34.96 14.24
C LEU A 447 13.50 36.30 13.61
N MET A 448 12.94 37.21 14.40
CA MET A 448 12.49 38.52 13.94
C MET A 448 13.63 39.36 13.37
N SER A 449 14.79 39.40 14.05
CA SER A 449 15.96 40.13 13.52
C SER A 449 16.40 39.58 12.15
N LYS A 450 16.45 38.25 12.00
CA LYS A 450 16.78 37.58 10.74
C LYS A 450 15.76 37.83 9.63
N LEU A 451 14.47 37.76 9.96
CA LEU A 451 13.38 38.04 9.01
C LEU A 451 13.40 39.50 8.53
N LEU A 452 13.75 40.43 9.42
CA LEU A 452 13.92 41.84 9.06
C LEU A 452 15.14 42.02 8.13
N GLU A 453 16.31 41.47 8.48
CA GLU A 453 17.51 41.57 7.62
C GLU A 453 17.28 41.12 6.17
N ARG A 454 16.47 40.07 5.98
CA ARG A 454 16.18 39.48 4.66
C ARG A 454 14.80 39.84 4.08
N PHE A 455 14.10 40.80 4.65
CA PHE A 455 12.72 41.13 4.25
C PHE A 455 12.57 41.46 2.75
N ARG A 456 13.57 42.12 2.15
CA ARG A 456 13.56 42.53 0.74
C ARG A 456 13.84 41.39 -0.25
N ASP A 457 14.49 40.32 0.24
CA ASP A 457 14.91 39.17 -0.56
C ASP A 457 13.79 38.13 -0.72
N ILE A 458 12.66 38.31 -0.03
CA ILE A 458 11.54 37.38 -0.07
C ILE A 458 10.84 37.45 -1.43
N SER A 459 10.81 36.32 -2.14
CA SER A 459 10.20 36.24 -3.48
C SER A 459 8.75 35.73 -3.48
N SER A 460 8.28 35.07 -2.41
CA SER A 460 6.96 34.42 -2.40
C SER A 460 5.89 35.24 -1.66
N PRO A 461 4.68 35.39 -2.26
CA PRO A 461 3.56 36.07 -1.61
C PRO A 461 3.00 35.35 -0.37
N TYR A 462 3.05 34.01 -0.34
CA TYR A 462 2.57 33.21 0.80
C TYR A 462 3.54 33.28 1.99
N ILE A 463 4.84 33.38 1.72
CA ILE A 463 5.85 33.60 2.75
C ILE A 463 5.69 35.00 3.35
N TYR A 464 5.46 36.03 2.52
CA TYR A 464 5.14 37.38 3.03
C TYR A 464 3.93 37.38 3.96
N ASN A 465 2.88 36.59 3.69
CA ASN A 465 1.74 36.46 4.60
C ASN A 465 2.17 35.97 6.00
N GLY A 466 3.00 34.93 6.07
CA GLY A 466 3.57 34.44 7.32
C GLY A 466 4.45 35.47 8.03
N VAL A 467 5.39 36.08 7.30
CA VAL A 467 6.34 37.06 7.85
C VAL A 467 5.64 38.32 8.35
N LEU A 468 4.73 38.90 7.55
CA LEU A 468 3.97 40.08 7.94
C LEU A 468 3.11 39.81 9.17
N TRP A 469 2.49 38.62 9.26
CA TRP A 469 1.75 38.21 10.45
C TRP A 469 2.65 38.12 11.69
N ILE A 470 3.82 37.47 11.59
CA ILE A 470 4.80 37.37 12.69
C ILE A 470 5.23 38.77 13.17
N LEU A 471 5.58 39.66 12.23
CA LEU A 471 5.97 41.03 12.54
C LEU A 471 4.84 41.81 13.20
N GLY A 472 3.61 41.69 12.71
CA GLY A 472 2.45 42.38 13.26
C GLY A 472 2.11 41.94 14.69
N GLU A 473 2.17 40.64 14.97
CA GLU A 473 1.72 40.06 16.24
C GLU A 473 2.78 40.12 17.33
N TYR A 474 4.04 39.78 17.04
CA TYR A 474 5.06 39.54 18.06
C TYR A 474 6.10 40.67 18.22
N SER A 475 6.08 41.68 17.36
CA SER A 475 6.94 42.87 17.54
C SER A 475 6.62 43.60 18.84
N SER A 476 7.67 43.92 19.60
CA SER A 476 7.60 44.60 20.89
C SER A 476 8.67 45.70 20.98
N GLY A 477 8.35 46.82 21.64
CA GLY A 477 9.29 47.93 21.89
C GLY A 477 9.91 48.54 20.63
N GLU A 478 11.24 48.62 20.58
CA GLU A 478 12.02 49.23 19.48
C GLU A 478 11.94 48.43 18.17
N GLN A 479 11.60 47.13 18.24
CA GLN A 479 11.43 46.30 17.04
C GLN A 479 10.23 46.73 16.20
N VAL A 480 9.20 47.32 16.83
CA VAL A 480 8.01 47.82 16.13
C VAL A 480 8.39 48.93 15.16
N THR A 481 9.24 49.87 15.60
CA THR A 481 9.73 50.96 14.74
C THR A 481 10.62 50.44 13.61
N ARG A 482 11.51 49.47 13.89
CA ARG A 482 12.35 48.85 12.85
C ARG A 482 11.53 48.08 11.80
N SER A 483 10.50 47.36 12.23
CA SER A 483 9.58 46.66 11.32
C SER A 483 8.79 47.64 10.44
N LEU A 484 8.32 48.75 11.01
CA LEU A 484 7.64 49.80 10.25
C LEU A 484 8.57 50.43 9.21
N ASP A 485 9.78 50.81 9.61
CA ASP A 485 10.76 51.43 8.70
C ASP A 485 11.10 50.48 7.54
N GLN A 486 11.37 49.21 7.82
CA GLN A 486 11.65 48.24 6.76
C GLN A 486 10.49 47.96 5.82
N ILE A 487 9.25 47.82 6.33
CA ILE A 487 8.08 47.61 5.48
C ILE A 487 7.86 48.84 4.59
N LEU A 488 8.01 50.05 5.12
CA LEU A 488 7.87 51.29 4.37
C LEU A 488 8.99 51.47 3.34
N GLU A 489 10.24 51.16 3.68
CA GLU A 489 11.36 51.15 2.74
C GLU A 489 11.16 50.12 1.62
N ALA A 490 10.64 48.94 1.96
CA ALA A 490 10.33 47.91 0.98
C ALA A 490 9.19 48.33 0.04
N ILE A 491 8.21 49.13 0.48
CA ILE A 491 7.18 49.68 -0.43
C ILE A 491 7.79 50.71 -1.40
N GLY A 492 8.84 51.41 -0.99
CA GLY A 492 9.57 52.39 -1.80
C GLY A 492 8.86 53.74 -1.88
N SER A 493 9.21 54.53 -2.90
CA SER A 493 8.64 55.87 -3.09
C SER A 493 7.16 55.82 -3.47
N LEU A 494 6.34 56.57 -2.73
CA LEU A 494 4.92 56.76 -3.02
C LEU A 494 4.73 57.94 -4.00
N PRO A 495 3.74 57.92 -4.91
CA PRO A 495 2.70 56.91 -5.11
C PRO A 495 3.18 55.70 -5.93
N ILE A 496 2.58 54.52 -5.69
CA ILE A 496 2.86 53.31 -6.47
C ILE A 496 2.25 53.47 -7.88
N THR A 497 3.05 53.85 -8.87
CA THR A 497 2.62 54.00 -10.27
C THR A 497 2.57 52.66 -10.98
N TYR A 498 1.46 52.40 -11.69
CA TYR A 498 1.33 51.27 -12.61
C TYR A 498 2.18 51.56 -13.87
N VAL A 499 3.34 50.92 -14.01
CA VAL A 499 4.13 50.97 -15.25
C VAL A 499 3.47 50.02 -16.26
N GLN A 500 3.02 50.57 -17.39
CA GLN A 500 2.58 49.78 -18.53
C GLN A 500 3.78 49.00 -19.07
N GLN A 501 3.76 47.67 -19.00
CA GLN A 501 4.50 46.87 -19.96
C GLN A 501 3.71 46.94 -21.27
N THR A 502 4.10 47.84 -22.16
CA THR A 502 3.71 47.76 -23.56
C THR A 502 4.35 46.50 -24.14
N THR A 503 3.56 45.45 -24.29
CA THR A 503 3.86 44.34 -25.18
C THR A 503 3.73 44.87 -26.61
N ASP A 504 4.80 45.44 -27.14
CA ASP A 504 5.00 45.50 -28.59
C ASP A 504 5.82 44.26 -28.97
N ASP A 505 5.11 43.26 -29.51
CA ASP A 505 5.69 42.27 -30.40
C ASP A 505 6.17 43.01 -31.67
N GLN A 506 7.42 43.48 -31.66
CA GLN A 506 8.17 43.76 -32.88
C GLN A 506 9.56 43.15 -32.77
N LYS A 507 9.78 42.21 -33.69
CA LYS A 507 11.04 41.61 -34.14
C LYS A 507 12.29 42.33 -33.62
N SER A 508 13.12 41.60 -32.89
CA SER A 508 14.53 41.92 -32.72
C SER A 508 15.25 41.81 -34.06
N GLU A 509 15.15 42.86 -34.88
CA GLU A 509 16.18 43.21 -35.84
C GLU A 509 17.32 43.93 -35.10
N GLU A 510 18.52 43.68 -35.60
CA GLU A 510 19.81 44.00 -35.03
C GLU A 510 19.99 45.49 -34.74
N LYS A 511 20.63 45.81 -33.61
CA LYS A 511 21.14 47.17 -33.36
C LYS A 511 22.34 47.43 -34.27
N GLU A 512 22.09 48.06 -35.41
CA GLU A 512 23.07 48.91 -36.10
C GLU A 512 23.38 50.19 -35.28
N ALA A 513 24.57 50.73 -35.50
CA ALA A 513 25.17 51.90 -34.85
C ALA A 513 24.36 53.23 -35.05
N PRO A 514 24.54 54.24 -34.19
CA PRO A 514 23.68 55.43 -34.17
C PRO A 514 23.97 56.39 -35.34
N LYS A 515 22.90 56.93 -35.96
CA LYS A 515 22.95 58.08 -36.88
C LYS A 515 22.63 59.40 -36.12
N PRO A 516 23.19 60.55 -36.53
CA PRO A 516 23.16 61.80 -35.77
C PRO A 516 21.88 62.64 -35.95
N THR A 517 21.49 63.36 -34.90
CA THR A 517 20.35 64.30 -34.80
C THR A 517 20.58 65.61 -35.58
N GLN A 518 19.60 66.05 -36.38
CA GLN A 518 19.59 67.34 -37.09
C GLN A 518 19.15 68.51 -36.18
N LYS A 519 19.89 69.62 -36.18
CA LYS A 519 19.56 70.88 -35.49
C LYS A 519 18.73 71.83 -36.38
N LYS A 520 17.69 72.48 -35.85
CA LYS A 520 16.92 73.54 -36.54
C LYS A 520 17.39 74.94 -36.11
N TYR A 521 17.49 75.85 -37.07
CA TYR A 521 17.97 77.24 -36.89
C TYR A 521 16.83 78.23 -37.13
N LYS A 522 16.74 79.30 -36.32
CA LYS A 522 15.80 80.41 -36.52
C LYS A 522 16.56 81.74 -36.57
N THR A 523 16.23 82.61 -37.51
CA THR A 523 16.80 83.95 -37.62
C THR A 523 16.08 84.94 -36.69
N VAL A 524 16.84 85.75 -35.95
CA VAL A 524 16.37 86.79 -35.01
C VAL A 524 17.10 88.09 -35.33
N ILE A 525 16.39 89.22 -35.33
CA ILE A 525 16.98 90.55 -35.58
C ILE A 525 17.38 91.16 -34.24
N LEU A 526 18.63 91.58 -34.10
CA LEU A 526 19.17 92.21 -32.90
C LEU A 526 18.75 93.69 -32.81
N ALA A 527 18.89 94.29 -31.63
CA ALA A 527 18.43 95.66 -31.37
C ALA A 527 19.17 96.75 -32.18
N ASP A 528 20.26 96.41 -32.87
CA ASP A 528 20.98 97.28 -33.82
C ASP A 528 20.51 97.11 -35.29
N GLY A 529 19.52 96.25 -35.55
CA GLY A 529 18.94 96.01 -36.87
C GLY A 529 19.64 94.95 -37.72
N SER A 530 20.64 94.23 -37.18
CA SER A 530 21.31 93.13 -37.90
C SER A 530 20.64 91.76 -37.65
N TYR A 531 20.62 90.88 -38.67
CA TYR A 531 20.03 89.53 -38.60
C TYR A 531 21.04 88.52 -38.03
N GLY A 532 20.77 87.96 -36.84
CA GLY A 532 21.50 86.84 -36.24
C GLY A 532 20.76 85.50 -36.41
N THR A 533 21.47 84.38 -36.31
CA THR A 533 20.87 83.02 -36.29
C THR A 533 21.03 82.41 -34.90
N GLU A 534 19.91 82.00 -34.30
CA GLU A 534 19.90 81.30 -33.01
C GLU A 534 19.58 79.81 -33.24
N VAL A 535 20.39 78.94 -32.64
CA VAL A 535 20.21 77.49 -32.66
C VAL A 535 19.27 77.12 -31.52
N ILE A 536 18.08 76.63 -31.84
CA ILE A 536 17.15 76.16 -30.82
C ILE A 536 17.59 74.74 -30.45
N GLU A 537 18.32 74.61 -29.35
CA GLU A 537 18.32 73.38 -28.57
C GLU A 537 17.14 73.47 -27.60
N GLU A 538 16.15 72.58 -27.71
CA GLU A 538 15.09 72.45 -26.71
C GLU A 538 15.72 72.06 -25.37
N LYS A 539 16.05 73.06 -24.57
CA LYS A 539 16.26 72.90 -23.13
C LYS A 539 14.87 72.87 -22.49
N GLU A 540 14.31 71.68 -22.35
CA GLU A 540 13.28 71.46 -21.33
C GLU A 540 13.81 71.96 -19.99
N ALA A 541 13.00 72.75 -19.30
CA ALA A 541 13.36 73.40 -18.05
C ALA A 541 13.77 72.37 -17.00
N ARG A 542 15.01 72.54 -16.48
CA ARG A 542 15.56 71.88 -15.30
C ARG A 542 14.57 71.94 -14.12
N LYS A 543 13.84 70.85 -13.89
CA LYS A 543 13.56 70.40 -12.52
C LYS A 543 14.89 69.91 -11.97
N GLN A 544 15.29 70.39 -10.79
CA GLN A 544 16.44 69.87 -10.07
C GLN A 544 16.26 68.35 -9.90
N SER A 545 17.03 67.59 -10.67
CA SER A 545 17.34 66.21 -10.42
C SER A 545 18.17 66.17 -9.14
N VAL A 546 17.49 66.00 -8.01
CA VAL A 546 18.09 65.19 -6.95
C VAL A 546 18.20 63.80 -7.55
N ASP A 547 19.41 63.24 -7.55
CA ASP A 547 19.75 61.91 -7.99
C ASP A 547 18.69 60.89 -7.57
N ALA A 548 17.77 60.57 -8.50
CA ALA A 548 17.04 59.32 -8.44
C ALA A 548 18.01 58.27 -8.99
N SER A 549 18.93 57.84 -8.11
CA SER A 549 19.57 56.53 -8.23
C SER A 549 18.52 55.54 -8.72
N GLU A 550 18.85 54.73 -9.70
CA GLU A 550 18.11 53.54 -10.11
C GLU A 550 17.80 52.69 -8.86
N GLN A 551 16.69 52.99 -8.18
CA GLN A 551 16.17 52.15 -7.12
C GLN A 551 15.51 51.00 -7.85
N GLN A 552 16.22 49.88 -7.96
CA GLN A 552 15.61 48.60 -8.26
C GLN A 552 14.35 48.48 -7.41
N ASP A 553 13.18 48.45 -8.05
CA ASP A 553 11.92 48.22 -7.36
C ASP A 553 12.03 46.94 -6.54
N SER A 554 11.71 47.00 -5.26
CA SER A 554 11.78 45.84 -4.38
C SER A 554 10.84 44.73 -4.88
N GLN A 555 11.19 43.47 -4.66
CA GLN A 555 10.29 42.34 -4.99
C GLN A 555 8.94 42.46 -4.27
N PHE A 556 8.94 43.00 -3.05
CA PHE A 556 7.72 43.28 -2.29
C PHE A 556 6.79 44.28 -3.00
N ARG A 557 7.33 45.34 -3.62
CA ARG A 557 6.56 46.34 -4.38
C ARG A 557 5.89 45.70 -5.60
N ILE A 558 6.61 44.82 -6.30
CA ILE A 558 6.08 44.07 -7.45
C ILE A 558 4.93 43.16 -7.01
N ILE A 559 5.12 42.39 -5.94
CA ILE A 559 4.14 41.46 -5.37
C ILE A 559 2.88 42.19 -4.87
N LEU A 560 3.05 43.32 -4.18
CA LEU A 560 1.93 44.19 -3.75
C LEU A 560 1.11 44.71 -4.93
N SER A 561 1.79 45.03 -6.04
CA SER A 561 1.10 45.47 -7.25
C SER A 561 0.29 44.33 -7.88
N GLN A 562 0.79 43.10 -7.84
CA GLN A 562 0.18 41.93 -8.49
C GLN A 562 -0.98 41.33 -7.69
N TYR A 563 -0.87 41.25 -6.35
CA TYR A 563 -1.82 40.53 -5.51
C TYR A 563 -2.53 41.44 -4.49
N SER A 564 -3.84 41.62 -4.63
CA SER A 564 -4.66 42.51 -3.77
C SER A 564 -4.78 42.03 -2.32
N TYR A 565 -4.86 40.71 -2.10
CA TYR A 565 -4.98 40.14 -0.75
C TYR A 565 -3.75 40.44 0.14
N ILE A 566 -2.56 40.55 -0.46
CA ILE A 566 -1.33 40.91 0.25
C ILE A 566 -1.38 42.37 0.69
N GLY A 567 -1.94 43.25 -0.14
CA GLY A 567 -2.19 44.64 0.22
C GLY A 567 -3.09 44.76 1.45
N SER A 568 -4.13 43.94 1.55
CA SER A 568 -5.01 43.86 2.72
C SER A 568 -4.28 43.37 3.97
N ILE A 569 -3.46 42.31 3.85
CA ILE A 569 -2.66 41.78 4.96
C ILE A 569 -1.62 42.81 5.43
N ALA A 570 -0.89 43.43 4.51
CA ALA A 570 0.07 44.49 4.80
C ALA A 570 -0.60 45.68 5.49
N ALA A 571 -1.82 46.05 5.06
CA ALA A 571 -2.58 47.09 5.71
C ALA A 571 -2.96 46.72 7.15
N ARG A 572 -3.42 45.49 7.38
CA ARG A 572 -3.70 44.97 8.73
C ARG A 572 -2.46 44.98 9.62
N THR A 573 -1.30 44.61 9.08
CA THR A 573 -0.06 44.52 9.87
C THR A 573 0.49 45.90 10.21
N LEU A 574 0.45 46.85 9.26
CA LEU A 574 0.79 48.25 9.52
C LEU A 574 -0.13 48.88 10.57
N LEU A 575 -1.44 48.61 10.53
CA LEU A 575 -2.38 49.04 11.57
C LEU A 575 -2.00 48.49 12.95
N LYS A 576 -1.77 47.17 13.06
CA LYS A 576 -1.34 46.53 14.32
C LYS A 576 -0.07 47.16 14.89
N LEU A 577 0.94 47.40 14.05
CA LEU A 577 2.20 48.01 14.45
C LEU A 577 2.01 49.46 14.95
N VAL A 578 1.19 50.26 14.28
CA VAL A 578 0.91 51.65 14.71
C VAL A 578 0.15 51.70 16.02
N PHE A 579 -0.84 50.82 16.20
CA PHE A 579 -1.60 50.77 17.46
C PHE A 579 -0.73 50.38 18.66
N LYS A 580 0.32 49.57 18.47
CA LYS A 580 1.32 49.28 19.51
C LYS A 580 2.15 50.50 19.93
N ILE A 581 2.28 51.52 19.06
CA ILE A 581 3.04 52.76 19.31
C ILE A 581 2.15 53.87 19.93
N LYS A 582 0.86 53.60 20.21
CA LYS A 582 -0.12 54.62 20.67
C LYS A 582 0.32 55.42 21.91
N LEU A 583 1.23 54.88 22.73
CA LEU A 583 1.80 55.57 23.89
C LEU A 583 2.74 56.74 23.51
N ASP A 584 3.43 56.66 22.36
CA ASP A 584 4.37 57.67 21.87
C ASP A 584 3.73 58.59 20.81
N ALA A 585 3.06 59.67 21.24
CA ALA A 585 2.28 60.55 20.36
C ALA A 585 3.05 61.11 19.14
N LYS A 586 4.35 61.44 19.30
CA LYS A 586 5.18 61.96 18.19
C LYS A 586 5.45 60.92 17.11
N LYS A 587 5.84 59.70 17.50
CA LYS A 587 6.11 58.60 16.57
C LYS A 587 4.80 58.12 15.94
N TYR A 588 3.75 58.01 16.75
CA TYR A 588 2.41 57.65 16.29
C TYR A 588 1.93 58.55 15.14
N ASN A 589 2.01 59.87 15.29
CA ASN A 589 1.58 60.80 14.24
C ASN A 589 2.43 60.71 12.97
N LYS A 590 3.77 60.57 13.11
CA LYS A 590 4.68 60.39 11.97
C LYS A 590 4.31 59.14 11.16
N TYR A 591 4.24 57.97 11.80
CA TYR A 591 3.91 56.72 11.10
C TYR A 591 2.47 56.68 10.58
N THR A 592 1.51 57.24 11.31
CA THR A 592 0.11 57.35 10.86
C THR A 592 0.02 58.11 9.53
N SER A 593 0.71 59.26 9.39
CA SER A 593 0.71 60.02 8.14
C SER A 593 1.31 59.25 6.96
N GLN A 594 2.41 58.52 7.19
CA GLN A 594 3.06 57.71 6.16
C GLN A 594 2.18 56.53 5.74
N ILE A 595 1.54 55.85 6.68
CA ILE A 595 0.67 54.70 6.40
C ILE A 595 -0.63 55.13 5.72
N LEU A 596 -1.18 56.29 6.07
CA LEU A 596 -2.34 56.85 5.38
C LEU A 596 -2.03 57.08 3.89
N LEU A 597 -0.83 57.61 3.58
CA LEU A 597 -0.37 57.76 2.20
C LEU A 597 -0.22 56.39 1.49
N VAL A 598 0.30 55.37 2.18
CA VAL A 598 0.36 54.00 1.66
C VAL A 598 -1.05 53.48 1.31
N PHE A 599 -2.02 53.59 2.22
CA PHE A 599 -3.39 53.10 1.98
C PHE A 599 -4.07 53.84 0.83
N CYS A 600 -3.94 55.16 0.75
CA CYS A 600 -4.47 55.93 -0.38
C CYS A 600 -3.82 55.51 -1.71
N SER A 601 -2.52 55.23 -1.71
CA SER A 601 -1.83 54.76 -2.90
C SER A 601 -2.26 53.35 -3.35
N LEU A 602 -2.48 52.42 -2.41
CA LEU A 602 -2.97 51.07 -2.68
C LEU A 602 -4.39 51.09 -3.23
N ILE A 603 -5.29 51.89 -2.61
CA ILE A 603 -6.65 52.07 -3.10
C ILE A 603 -6.63 52.62 -4.54
N ARG A 604 -5.81 53.64 -4.82
CA ARG A 604 -5.65 54.19 -6.16
C ARG A 604 -5.14 53.16 -7.17
N LEU A 605 -4.19 52.30 -6.77
CA LEU A 605 -3.65 51.26 -7.64
C LEU A 605 -4.70 50.20 -7.98
N TYR A 606 -5.39 49.66 -6.97
CA TYR A 606 -6.36 48.59 -7.17
C TYR A 606 -7.62 49.07 -7.91
N THR A 607 -8.09 50.29 -7.64
CA THR A 607 -9.20 50.91 -8.40
C THR A 607 -8.82 51.22 -9.85
N ALA A 608 -7.59 51.68 -10.11
CA ALA A 608 -7.11 51.91 -11.47
C ALA A 608 -7.00 50.61 -12.30
N LYS A 609 -6.71 49.47 -11.64
CA LYS A 609 -6.68 48.15 -12.28
C LYS A 609 -8.08 47.60 -12.57
N GLN A 610 -9.05 47.77 -11.67
CA GLN A 610 -10.45 47.37 -11.88
C GLN A 610 -11.05 48.01 -13.15
N SER A 611 -10.65 49.23 -13.50
CA SER A 611 -11.17 49.93 -14.68
C SER A 611 -10.62 49.42 -16.02
N LYS A 612 -9.58 48.59 -16.06
CA LYS A 612 -8.82 48.30 -17.31
C LYS A 612 -8.65 46.81 -17.67
N LYS A 613 -8.92 45.86 -16.77
CA LYS A 613 -8.87 44.40 -17.06
C LYS A 613 -10.11 43.70 -16.51
N ASN A 614 -10.70 42.78 -17.28
CA ASN A 614 -11.74 41.83 -16.86
C ASN A 614 -11.19 40.78 -15.87
N GLU A 615 -10.53 41.22 -14.80
CA GLU A 615 -10.15 40.37 -13.65
C GLU A 615 -11.04 40.79 -12.48
N GLU A 616 -11.84 39.86 -11.96
CA GLU A 616 -12.64 40.05 -10.74
C GLU A 616 -11.67 40.20 -9.54
N TYR A 617 -11.50 41.43 -9.05
CA TYR A 617 -10.74 41.68 -7.83
C TYR A 617 -11.61 41.48 -6.60
N ASP A 618 -11.02 40.93 -5.54
CA ASP A 618 -11.66 40.75 -4.24
C ASP A 618 -12.05 42.11 -3.61
N LEU A 619 -13.34 42.45 -3.66
CA LEU A 619 -13.91 43.66 -3.07
C LEU A 619 -13.68 43.71 -1.55
N ASP A 620 -13.66 42.55 -0.88
CA ASP A 620 -13.43 42.44 0.57
C ASP A 620 -12.02 42.95 0.94
N SER A 621 -11.01 42.65 0.12
CA SER A 621 -9.65 43.18 0.31
C SER A 621 -9.57 44.71 0.22
N LEU A 622 -10.34 45.33 -0.67
CA LEU A 622 -10.43 46.79 -0.80
C LEU A 622 -11.18 47.42 0.38
N GLU A 623 -12.29 46.82 0.80
CA GLU A 623 -13.06 47.27 1.97
C GLU A 623 -12.23 47.23 3.25
N LYS A 624 -11.39 46.20 3.43
CA LYS A 624 -10.45 46.10 4.56
C LYS A 624 -9.43 47.24 4.59
N ILE A 625 -8.88 47.64 3.44
CA ILE A 625 -7.96 48.78 3.36
C ILE A 625 -8.71 50.08 3.66
N TYR A 626 -9.93 50.24 3.14
CA TYR A 626 -10.79 51.40 3.41
C TYR A 626 -11.18 51.52 4.88
N LEU A 627 -11.47 50.39 5.54
CA LEU A 627 -11.68 50.32 6.98
C LEU A 627 -10.43 50.78 7.74
N GLY A 628 -9.24 50.41 7.27
CA GLY A 628 -7.96 50.88 7.82
C GLY A 628 -7.81 52.40 7.77
N VAL A 629 -8.20 53.03 6.67
CA VAL A 629 -8.20 54.50 6.55
C VAL A 629 -9.16 55.13 7.57
N LYS A 630 -10.39 54.60 7.69
CA LYS A 630 -11.38 55.07 8.68
C LYS A 630 -10.88 54.94 10.12
N LEU A 631 -10.19 53.85 10.45
CA LEU A 631 -9.63 53.61 11.78
C LEU A 631 -8.53 54.61 12.15
N LEU A 632 -7.70 55.02 11.19
CA LEU A 632 -6.62 55.99 11.43
C LEU A 632 -7.13 57.44 11.50
N THR A 633 -8.20 57.79 10.78
CA THR A 633 -8.76 59.15 10.76
C THR A 633 -9.74 59.42 11.91
N GLU A 634 -10.50 58.42 12.36
CA GLU A 634 -11.49 58.55 13.44
C GLU A 634 -11.23 57.61 14.63
N PRO A 635 -10.06 57.70 15.32
CA PRO A 635 -9.68 56.73 16.36
C PRO A 635 -10.60 56.74 17.59
N LYS A 636 -11.36 57.82 17.83
CA LYS A 636 -12.25 57.97 19.00
C LYS A 636 -13.62 57.31 18.85
N LYS A 637 -14.10 57.04 17.63
CA LYS A 637 -15.43 56.44 17.37
C LYS A 637 -15.43 54.91 17.37
N PHE A 638 -14.27 54.28 17.16
CA PHE A 638 -14.16 52.83 16.88
C PHE A 638 -13.48 52.04 18.01
N VAL A 639 -13.47 52.56 19.24
CA VAL A 639 -12.57 52.13 20.32
C VAL A 639 -12.86 50.74 20.89
N ASN A 640 -14.07 50.18 20.79
CA ASN A 640 -14.41 48.98 21.58
C ASN A 640 -14.72 47.69 20.79
N GLU A 641 -15.46 47.72 19.67
CA GLU A 641 -15.90 46.45 19.02
C GLU A 641 -14.99 45.99 17.85
N LYS A 642 -14.33 46.91 17.13
CA LYS A 642 -13.48 46.57 15.96
C LYS A 642 -11.98 46.47 16.26
N ILE A 643 -11.52 46.98 17.40
CA ILE A 643 -10.17 46.70 17.90
C ILE A 643 -10.06 45.21 18.29
N GLN A 644 -11.14 44.65 18.84
CA GLN A 644 -11.25 43.21 19.09
C GLN A 644 -11.13 42.37 17.82
N TRP A 645 -11.64 42.84 16.66
CA TRP A 645 -11.46 42.20 15.34
C TRP A 645 -10.00 42.24 14.82
N LEU A 646 -9.23 43.27 15.20
CA LEU A 646 -7.79 43.34 14.92
C LEU A 646 -7.00 42.38 15.79
N GLU A 647 -7.39 42.24 17.07
CA GLU A 647 -6.77 41.40 18.11
C GLU A 647 -7.24 39.92 18.09
N SER A 648 -8.41 39.59 17.53
CA SER A 648 -8.99 38.25 17.64
C SER A 648 -8.27 37.24 16.74
N ASN A 649 -7.64 36.29 17.43
CA ASN A 649 -6.82 35.20 16.94
C ASN A 649 -7.65 33.97 16.48
N GLU A 650 -8.69 34.16 15.67
CA GLU A 650 -9.62 33.05 15.37
C GLU A 650 -8.99 31.86 14.63
N ASN A 651 -7.99 32.11 13.76
CA ASN A 651 -7.40 31.02 12.98
C ASN A 651 -6.32 30.22 13.73
N ILE A 652 -5.76 30.78 14.81
CA ILE A 652 -4.67 30.16 15.58
C ILE A 652 -5.20 29.52 16.85
N VAL A 653 -6.24 30.06 17.48
CA VAL A 653 -6.92 29.39 18.59
C VAL A 653 -7.60 28.12 18.09
N LYS A 654 -8.25 28.13 16.92
CA LYS A 654 -8.84 26.91 16.33
C LYS A 654 -7.78 25.87 15.90
N HIS A 655 -6.63 26.31 15.41
CA HIS A 655 -5.55 25.40 15.02
C HIS A 655 -4.74 24.91 16.24
N LYS A 656 -4.56 25.75 17.27
CA LYS A 656 -4.04 25.36 18.59
C LYS A 656 -4.99 24.37 19.23
N GLU A 657 -6.27 24.68 19.41
CA GLU A 657 -7.24 23.73 19.96
C GLU A 657 -7.31 22.40 19.18
N LYS A 658 -7.13 22.40 17.85
CA LYS A 658 -7.00 21.15 17.08
C LYS A 658 -5.68 20.41 17.33
N LEU A 659 -4.56 21.12 17.51
CA LEU A 659 -3.25 20.54 17.80
C LEU A 659 -3.14 20.07 19.25
N THR A 660 -3.58 20.87 20.23
CA THR A 660 -3.63 20.49 21.65
C THR A 660 -4.58 19.32 21.87
N LYS A 661 -5.78 19.31 21.24
CA LYS A 661 -6.66 18.14 21.29
C LYS A 661 -6.02 16.89 20.68
N ARG A 662 -5.19 17.02 19.63
CA ARG A 662 -4.44 15.90 19.05
C ARG A 662 -3.33 15.41 19.97
N THR A 663 -2.54 16.31 20.55
CA THR A 663 -1.46 15.94 21.50
C THR A 663 -2.01 15.39 22.81
N ASP A 664 -3.13 15.91 23.31
CA ASP A 664 -3.78 15.41 24.53
C ASP A 664 -4.42 14.03 24.27
N LEU A 665 -4.96 13.78 23.07
CA LEU A 665 -5.43 12.45 22.64
C LEU A 665 -4.28 11.46 22.42
N GLU A 666 -3.11 11.93 21.98
CA GLU A 666 -1.90 11.13 21.81
C GLU A 666 -1.24 10.82 23.17
N GLN A 667 -1.15 11.79 24.09
CA GLN A 667 -0.69 11.58 25.46
C GLN A 667 -1.63 10.69 26.26
N GLN A 668 -2.95 10.84 26.12
CA GLN A 668 -3.92 9.89 26.70
C GLN A 668 -3.85 8.50 26.06
N ARG A 669 -3.37 8.39 24.81
CA ARG A 669 -3.09 7.09 24.17
C ARG A 669 -1.78 6.48 24.65
N GLU A 670 -0.76 7.28 24.94
CA GLU A 670 0.52 6.83 25.49
C GLU A 670 0.38 6.42 26.97
N GLU A 671 -0.30 7.21 27.80
CA GLU A 671 -0.59 6.86 29.20
C GLU A 671 -1.45 5.59 29.33
N LYS A 672 -2.37 5.36 28.37
CA LYS A 672 -3.15 4.10 28.30
C LYS A 672 -2.35 2.91 27.73
N LYS A 673 -1.29 3.16 26.95
CA LYS A 673 -0.38 2.10 26.48
C LYS A 673 0.55 1.66 27.62
N ASP A 674 1.04 2.59 28.42
CA ASP A 674 1.96 2.29 29.53
C ASP A 674 1.28 1.53 30.68
N SER A 675 -0.04 1.67 30.88
CA SER A 675 -0.79 0.85 31.84
C SER A 675 -1.08 -0.60 31.36
N HIS A 676 -0.87 -0.90 30.08
CA HIS A 676 -1.15 -2.22 29.48
C HIS A 676 0.09 -3.08 29.19
N ILE A 677 1.28 -2.61 29.55
CA ILE A 677 2.52 -3.39 29.41
C ILE A 677 2.84 -4.09 30.74
N ALA A 678 2.05 -5.12 31.04
CA ALA A 678 2.39 -6.14 32.02
C ALA A 678 1.86 -7.51 31.57
N LYS A 679 2.21 -7.92 30.34
CA LYS A 679 2.18 -9.34 29.96
C LYS A 679 3.62 -9.82 29.88
N GLN A 680 3.92 -10.90 30.60
CA GLN A 680 5.24 -11.50 30.59
C GLN A 680 5.53 -12.13 29.21
N PRO A 681 6.80 -12.17 28.80
CA PRO A 681 7.22 -12.62 27.45
C PRO A 681 6.97 -14.10 27.12
N ASP A 682 6.40 -14.90 28.05
CA ASP A 682 6.14 -16.33 27.89
C ASP A 682 4.65 -16.69 27.66
N ASP A 683 3.76 -15.71 27.48
CA ASP A 683 2.34 -15.99 27.21
C ASP A 683 2.08 -16.42 25.76
N LEU A 684 1.55 -17.64 25.58
CA LEU A 684 1.24 -18.25 24.29
C LEU A 684 -0.02 -17.62 23.62
N ILE A 685 0.08 -17.14 22.36
CA ILE A 685 -1.09 -16.87 21.50
C ILE A 685 -1.71 -18.20 21.08
N VAL A 686 -3.01 -18.32 21.32
CA VAL A 686 -3.79 -19.52 21.06
C VAL A 686 -4.53 -19.36 19.73
N ILE A 687 -4.08 -20.04 18.68
CA ILE A 687 -4.88 -20.21 17.45
C ILE A 687 -5.79 -21.43 17.64
N ARG A 688 -7.10 -21.19 17.74
CA ARG A 688 -8.09 -22.20 18.16
C ARG A 688 -8.41 -23.25 17.08
N ALA A 689 -8.14 -22.95 15.81
CA ALA A 689 -8.52 -23.78 14.65
C ALA A 689 -7.66 -25.03 14.39
N LEU A 690 -6.55 -25.22 15.12
CA LEU A 690 -5.66 -26.39 14.99
C LEU A 690 -5.78 -27.40 16.14
N LYS A 691 -6.77 -27.28 17.04
CA LYS A 691 -6.98 -28.26 18.12
C LYS A 691 -7.64 -29.55 17.63
N GLY A 692 -6.85 -30.39 16.96
CA GLY A 692 -7.09 -31.84 16.92
C GLY A 692 -6.99 -32.42 18.33
N LYS A 693 -7.83 -33.40 18.65
CA LYS A 693 -8.14 -33.85 20.03
C LYS A 693 -6.97 -34.42 20.86
N GLN A 694 -5.73 -34.48 20.37
CA GLN A 694 -4.58 -34.96 21.12
C GLN A 694 -3.27 -34.32 20.61
N ALA A 695 -2.91 -33.15 21.14
CA ALA A 695 -1.52 -32.67 21.24
C ALA A 695 -1.52 -31.36 22.04
N GLU A 696 -0.95 -31.41 23.24
CA GLU A 696 -0.50 -30.21 23.96
C GLU A 696 0.84 -29.73 23.35
N ILE A 697 1.10 -28.43 23.52
CA ILE A 697 2.36 -27.68 23.27
C ILE A 697 2.38 -26.83 21.97
N GLY A 698 2.10 -25.53 22.20
CA GLY A 698 2.60 -24.30 21.56
C GLY A 698 2.79 -24.20 20.04
N ASP A 699 1.96 -23.39 19.40
CA ASP A 699 2.37 -22.61 18.21
C ASP A 699 1.49 -21.37 18.01
N LEU A 700 2.14 -20.30 17.58
CA LEU A 700 1.79 -18.91 17.85
C LEU A 700 2.20 -18.10 16.59
N ASP A 701 1.35 -18.08 15.56
CA ASP A 701 1.61 -17.37 14.31
C ASP A 701 1.08 -15.92 14.37
N LEU A 702 2.01 -14.96 14.30
CA LEU A 702 1.82 -13.50 14.37
C LEU A 702 1.50 -12.89 13.00
N GLN A 703 0.29 -13.12 12.48
CA GLN A 703 -0.26 -12.32 11.36
C GLN A 703 -1.63 -11.66 11.63
N ASP A 704 -2.18 -11.77 12.85
CA ASP A 704 -3.52 -11.24 13.16
C ASP A 704 -3.56 -10.14 14.25
N GLU A 705 -2.43 -9.53 14.63
CA GLU A 705 -2.44 -8.55 15.74
C GLU A 705 -3.08 -7.19 15.44
N GLU A 706 -3.42 -6.86 14.19
CA GLU A 706 -4.22 -5.66 13.90
C GLU A 706 -5.73 -5.85 14.15
N ILE A 707 -6.20 -7.07 14.43
CA ILE A 707 -7.64 -7.35 14.66
C ILE A 707 -7.98 -7.39 16.16
N ASN A 708 -6.99 -7.62 17.05
CA ASN A 708 -7.23 -7.73 18.49
C ASN A 708 -7.41 -6.40 19.23
N GLN A 709 -7.26 -5.24 18.58
CA GLN A 709 -7.48 -3.93 19.22
C GLN A 709 -8.93 -3.42 19.16
N ILE A 710 -9.87 -4.16 18.53
CA ILE A 710 -11.26 -3.71 18.36
C ILE A 710 -12.30 -4.57 19.11
N GLU A 711 -11.97 -5.74 19.64
CA GLU A 711 -12.91 -6.46 20.53
C GLU A 711 -12.45 -6.43 21.99
N PHE A 712 -13.35 -5.87 22.82
CA PHE A 712 -13.27 -5.58 24.26
C PHE A 712 -12.60 -4.27 24.71
N LYS A 713 -13.18 -3.15 24.25
CA LYS A 713 -13.34 -1.97 25.12
C LYS A 713 -14.63 -2.06 25.92
N GLY A 714 -14.47 -2.27 27.22
CA GLY A 714 -15.37 -1.97 28.34
C GLY A 714 -16.88 -1.93 28.09
N VAL A 715 -17.57 -3.02 28.44
CA VAL A 715 -18.91 -3.01 29.03
C VAL A 715 -18.96 -4.18 30.02
N GLY A 716 -19.48 -3.94 31.22
CA GLY A 716 -19.51 -4.91 32.32
C GLY A 716 -20.18 -6.24 31.98
N GLU A 717 -19.76 -7.28 32.70
CA GLU A 717 -20.05 -8.72 32.50
C GLU A 717 -21.53 -9.14 32.63
N ASP A 718 -22.49 -8.22 32.72
CA ASP A 718 -23.90 -8.55 33.00
C ASP A 718 -24.85 -8.49 31.78
N ASN A 719 -24.36 -8.20 30.56
CA ASN A 719 -25.19 -8.15 29.34
C ASN A 719 -24.89 -9.24 28.28
N ASP A 720 -24.06 -10.23 28.62
CA ASP A 720 -23.51 -11.20 27.66
C ASP A 720 -24.46 -12.34 27.26
N PHE A 721 -25.44 -12.69 28.09
CA PHE A 721 -26.35 -13.80 27.78
C PHE A 721 -27.48 -13.37 26.84
N ALA A 722 -28.07 -12.20 27.08
CA ALA A 722 -29.14 -11.65 26.24
C ALA A 722 -28.66 -11.31 24.82
N SER A 723 -27.43 -10.82 24.69
CA SER A 723 -26.80 -10.53 23.40
C SER A 723 -26.44 -11.81 22.61
N LYS A 724 -26.06 -12.90 23.31
CA LYS A 724 -25.88 -14.23 22.70
C LYS A 724 -27.21 -14.84 22.24
N LEU A 725 -28.29 -14.66 22.99
CA LEU A 725 -29.63 -15.13 22.61
C LEU A 725 -30.17 -14.45 21.35
N ASN A 726 -29.85 -13.17 21.13
CA ASN A 726 -30.23 -12.47 19.89
C ASN A 726 -29.58 -13.07 18.62
N LYS A 727 -28.53 -13.88 18.78
CA LYS A 727 -27.83 -14.57 17.67
C LYS A 727 -28.29 -16.02 17.47
N LEU A 728 -29.29 -16.46 18.23
CA LEU A 728 -29.87 -17.79 18.11
C LEU A 728 -30.96 -17.77 17.02
N VAL A 729 -30.76 -18.57 15.98
CA VAL A 729 -31.74 -18.74 14.90
C VAL A 729 -32.32 -20.15 14.99
N GLN A 730 -33.64 -20.23 15.15
CA GLN A 730 -34.37 -21.49 15.05
C GLN A 730 -34.44 -21.92 13.58
N LEU A 731 -33.89 -23.09 13.27
CA LEU A 731 -33.75 -23.61 11.91
C LEU A 731 -34.88 -24.56 11.51
N THR A 732 -35.42 -25.34 12.45
CA THR A 732 -36.54 -26.27 12.20
C THR A 732 -37.67 -26.08 13.19
N GLY A 733 -38.88 -26.50 12.79
CA GLY A 733 -40.07 -26.40 13.63
C GLY A 733 -40.10 -27.49 14.70
N TYR A 734 -40.94 -27.29 15.73
CA TYR A 734 -41.14 -28.30 16.78
C TYR A 734 -41.79 -29.61 16.30
N SER A 735 -42.41 -29.57 15.11
CA SER A 735 -43.07 -30.71 14.49
C SER A 735 -42.12 -31.56 13.63
N ASP A 736 -40.90 -31.08 13.39
CA ASP A 736 -39.93 -31.78 12.55
C ASP A 736 -39.27 -32.94 13.32
N PRO A 737 -38.86 -34.01 12.62
CA PRO A 737 -38.22 -35.18 13.25
C PRO A 737 -36.89 -34.85 13.94
N ILE A 738 -36.19 -33.82 13.45
CA ILE A 738 -34.98 -33.26 14.04
C ILE A 738 -35.24 -31.80 14.37
N TYR A 739 -35.12 -31.46 15.64
CA TYR A 739 -35.14 -30.07 16.09
C TYR A 739 -33.74 -29.48 15.99
N ALA A 740 -33.62 -28.31 15.35
CA ALA A 740 -32.35 -27.63 15.10
C ALA A 740 -32.42 -26.14 15.43
N GLU A 741 -31.45 -25.69 16.23
CA GLU A 741 -31.21 -24.28 16.53
C GLU A 741 -29.72 -23.99 16.34
N SER A 742 -29.39 -22.84 15.75
CA SER A 742 -27.99 -22.49 15.48
C SER A 742 -27.61 -21.14 16.07
N PHE A 743 -26.47 -21.10 16.76
CA PHE A 743 -25.79 -19.85 17.08
C PHE A 743 -24.93 -19.43 15.89
N VAL A 744 -25.17 -18.22 15.39
CA VAL A 744 -24.42 -17.65 14.27
C VAL A 744 -23.34 -16.72 14.81
N TYR A 745 -22.09 -17.12 14.64
CA TYR A 745 -20.91 -16.31 14.95
C TYR A 745 -20.30 -15.78 13.66
N ILE A 746 -20.19 -14.47 13.56
CA ILE A 746 -19.72 -13.79 12.36
C ILE A 746 -18.32 -13.25 12.64
N HIS A 747 -17.33 -13.77 11.91
CA HIS A 747 -15.95 -13.33 11.93
C HIS A 747 -15.62 -12.56 10.63
N LYS A 748 -14.37 -12.07 10.52
CA LYS A 748 -13.96 -11.19 9.40
C LYS A 748 -13.99 -11.89 8.05
N TYR A 749 -13.70 -13.19 7.99
CA TYR A 749 -13.56 -13.94 6.73
C TYR A 749 -14.44 -15.20 6.66
N ASP A 750 -15.10 -15.54 7.77
CA ASP A 750 -15.86 -16.76 7.95
C ASP A 750 -17.07 -16.55 8.88
N ILE A 751 -18.09 -17.37 8.67
CA ILE A 751 -19.27 -17.46 9.53
C ILE A 751 -19.27 -18.87 10.13
N GLN A 752 -19.30 -18.93 11.45
CA GLN A 752 -19.34 -20.17 12.21
C GLN A 752 -20.76 -20.39 12.74
N PHE A 753 -21.28 -21.57 12.46
CA PHE A 753 -22.57 -22.05 12.93
C PHE A 753 -22.34 -23.10 14.01
N GLU A 754 -22.85 -22.86 15.21
CA GLU A 754 -22.93 -23.88 16.26
C GLU A 754 -24.38 -24.35 16.37
N THR A 755 -24.68 -25.46 15.70
CA THR A 755 -26.04 -26.01 15.62
C THR A 755 -26.26 -27.10 16.65
N LEU A 756 -27.27 -26.92 17.49
CA LEU A 756 -27.84 -27.96 18.35
C LEU A 756 -28.82 -28.79 17.53
N LEU A 757 -28.59 -30.09 17.45
CA LEU A 757 -29.49 -31.06 16.82
C LEU A 757 -30.09 -31.96 17.90
N ILE A 758 -31.42 -32.12 17.91
CA ILE A 758 -32.12 -33.00 18.84
C ILE A 758 -33.00 -33.97 18.05
N ASN A 759 -32.78 -35.28 18.24
CA ASN A 759 -33.65 -36.29 17.67
C ASN A 759 -34.95 -36.37 18.48
N ARG A 760 -36.08 -35.99 17.89
CA ARG A 760 -37.39 -36.03 18.54
C ARG A 760 -38.16 -37.33 18.27
N THR A 761 -37.61 -38.21 17.44
CA THR A 761 -38.25 -39.48 17.08
C THR A 761 -37.92 -40.59 18.09
N THR A 762 -38.76 -41.63 18.11
CA THR A 762 -38.54 -42.82 18.96
C THR A 762 -37.52 -43.81 18.38
N LYS A 763 -36.97 -43.51 17.18
CA LYS A 763 -35.99 -44.34 16.48
C LYS A 763 -34.63 -43.64 16.44
N PRO A 764 -33.51 -44.38 16.47
CA PRO A 764 -32.20 -43.77 16.28
C PRO A 764 -32.02 -43.34 14.82
N LEU A 765 -31.48 -42.14 14.62
CA LEU A 765 -31.15 -41.58 13.31
C LEU A 765 -29.63 -41.69 13.10
N GLN A 766 -29.22 -42.23 11.95
CA GLN A 766 -27.81 -42.41 11.62
C GLN A 766 -27.36 -41.37 10.59
N LYS A 767 -26.08 -41.01 10.65
CA LYS A 767 -25.43 -40.03 9.76
C LYS A 767 -26.21 -38.70 9.61
N VAL A 768 -26.65 -38.11 10.71
CA VAL A 768 -27.24 -36.78 10.68
C VAL A 768 -26.15 -35.76 10.36
N GLN A 769 -26.28 -35.09 9.22
CA GLN A 769 -25.33 -34.08 8.74
C GLN A 769 -26.08 -32.81 8.35
N ILE A 770 -25.59 -31.66 8.81
CA ILE A 770 -26.10 -30.34 8.42
C ILE A 770 -25.14 -29.68 7.42
N GLU A 771 -25.69 -29.16 6.33
CA GLU A 771 -24.96 -28.44 5.30
C GLU A 771 -25.55 -27.04 5.14
N PHE A 772 -24.70 -26.01 5.14
CA PHE A 772 -25.09 -24.63 4.84
C PHE A 772 -24.57 -24.23 3.47
N PHE A 773 -25.39 -23.54 2.69
CA PHE A 773 -25.07 -23.10 1.34
C PHE A 773 -25.59 -21.67 1.08
N THR A 774 -24.89 -20.93 0.22
CA THR A 774 -25.28 -19.59 -0.24
C THR A 774 -26.07 -19.70 -1.56
N GLN A 775 -26.64 -18.59 -2.06
CA GLN A 775 -27.45 -18.57 -3.30
C GLN A 775 -26.68 -19.06 -4.55
N GLU A 776 -25.37 -18.85 -4.58
CA GLU A 776 -24.48 -19.51 -5.55
C GLU A 776 -24.14 -20.90 -5.00
N ASN A 777 -24.61 -21.97 -5.64
CA ASN A 777 -24.38 -23.38 -5.25
C ASN A 777 -22.90 -23.79 -5.37
N ASP A 778 -22.03 -23.19 -4.57
CA ASP A 778 -20.59 -23.30 -4.64
C ASP A 778 -20.07 -24.03 -3.39
N GLN A 779 -20.19 -25.37 -3.39
CA GLN A 779 -19.79 -26.25 -2.28
C GLN A 779 -18.31 -26.09 -1.87
N LYS A 780 -17.50 -25.42 -2.70
CA LYS A 780 -16.08 -25.12 -2.47
C LYS A 780 -15.81 -24.03 -1.42
N ARG A 781 -16.85 -23.37 -0.89
CA ARG A 781 -16.71 -22.30 0.13
C ARG A 781 -16.91 -22.78 1.57
N VAL A 782 -17.36 -24.01 1.78
CA VAL A 782 -17.46 -24.59 3.14
C VAL A 782 -16.05 -24.96 3.60
N ILE A 783 -15.56 -24.28 4.63
CA ILE A 783 -14.21 -24.44 5.17
C ILE A 783 -14.15 -25.71 6.02
N GLU A 784 -15.18 -25.91 6.85
CA GLU A 784 -15.27 -27.05 7.76
C GLU A 784 -16.68 -27.62 7.69
N LYS A 785 -16.79 -28.87 7.20
CA LYS A 785 -18.05 -29.60 7.18
C LYS A 785 -18.28 -30.26 8.54
N ALA A 786 -19.52 -30.13 9.02
CA ALA A 786 -20.05 -30.90 10.14
C ALA A 786 -19.76 -32.41 9.98
N GLN A 787 -19.15 -33.03 10.99
CA GLN A 787 -19.07 -34.50 11.05
C GLN A 787 -20.47 -35.08 11.21
N ALA A 788 -20.76 -36.16 10.48
CA ALA A 788 -22.05 -36.85 10.58
C ALA A 788 -22.20 -37.50 11.97
N VAL A 789 -23.28 -37.19 12.68
CA VAL A 789 -23.54 -37.69 14.05
C VAL A 789 -24.68 -38.70 14.02
N THR A 790 -24.55 -39.77 14.81
CA THR A 790 -25.65 -40.71 15.08
C THR A 790 -26.37 -40.28 16.36
N LEU A 791 -27.66 -39.97 16.25
CA LEU A 791 -28.48 -39.49 17.37
C LEU A 791 -29.43 -40.59 17.84
N GLN A 792 -29.30 -41.02 19.10
CA GLN A 792 -30.28 -41.89 19.76
C GLN A 792 -31.61 -41.15 20.00
N PRO A 793 -32.72 -41.86 20.29
CA PRO A 793 -33.99 -41.22 20.61
C PRO A 793 -33.84 -40.18 21.73
N ASN A 794 -34.34 -38.95 21.53
CA ASN A 794 -34.24 -37.81 22.45
C ASN A 794 -32.81 -37.34 22.79
N GLN A 795 -31.79 -37.83 22.11
CA GLN A 795 -30.42 -37.36 22.28
C GLN A 795 -30.19 -36.04 21.55
N SER A 796 -29.43 -35.15 22.18
CA SER A 796 -28.94 -33.91 21.58
C SER A 796 -27.44 -34.00 21.27
N ALA A 797 -27.01 -33.31 20.21
CA ALA A 797 -25.60 -33.11 19.89
C ALA A 797 -25.37 -31.70 19.33
N TYR A 798 -24.20 -31.15 19.62
CA TYR A 798 -23.73 -29.91 19.02
C TYR A 798 -22.82 -30.22 17.85
N VAL A 799 -23.06 -29.52 16.75
CA VAL A 799 -22.30 -29.64 15.51
C VAL A 799 -21.83 -28.25 15.10
N LYS A 800 -20.56 -28.16 14.69
CA LYS A 800 -19.96 -26.91 14.22
C LYS A 800 -19.73 -26.98 12.71
N THR A 801 -20.10 -25.92 12.01
CA THR A 801 -19.87 -25.76 10.57
C THR A 801 -19.33 -24.36 10.33
N SER A 802 -18.31 -24.24 9.48
CA SER A 802 -17.68 -22.95 9.16
C SER A 802 -17.73 -22.70 7.66
N LEU A 803 -18.26 -21.54 7.27
CA LEU A 803 -18.44 -21.13 5.88
C LEU A 803 -17.60 -19.90 5.57
N LYS A 804 -16.85 -19.93 4.47
CA LYS A 804 -16.06 -18.78 4.01
C LYS A 804 -16.99 -17.70 3.48
N PHE A 805 -16.83 -16.49 3.98
CA PHE A 805 -17.69 -15.37 3.65
C PHE A 805 -16.97 -14.36 2.75
N THR A 806 -17.67 -13.87 1.72
CA THR A 806 -17.19 -12.79 0.85
C THR A 806 -18.25 -11.71 0.69
N SER A 807 -17.86 -10.50 0.28
CA SER A 807 -18.76 -9.36 0.14
C SER A 807 -19.82 -9.48 -0.97
N ILE A 808 -19.80 -10.58 -1.72
CA ILE A 808 -20.81 -10.91 -2.75
C ILE A 808 -21.90 -11.82 -2.14
N ASP A 809 -21.57 -12.54 -1.07
CA ASP A 809 -22.42 -13.53 -0.40
C ASP A 809 -23.32 -12.93 0.70
N ILE A 810 -23.31 -11.60 0.85
CA ILE A 810 -24.17 -10.90 1.81
C ILE A 810 -25.62 -11.04 1.34
N GLY A 811 -26.42 -11.76 2.14
CA GLY A 811 -27.80 -12.06 1.84
C GLY A 811 -28.28 -13.23 2.70
N VAL A 812 -28.95 -14.18 2.06
CA VAL A 812 -29.61 -15.31 2.73
C VAL A 812 -28.75 -16.56 2.67
N ILE A 813 -28.53 -17.21 3.81
CA ILE A 813 -27.91 -18.53 3.92
C ILE A 813 -28.99 -19.59 4.09
N PHE A 814 -28.90 -20.64 3.30
CA PHE A 814 -29.78 -21.78 3.36
C PHE A 814 -29.09 -22.92 4.09
N GLY A 815 -29.87 -23.71 4.83
CA GLY A 815 -29.39 -24.92 5.48
C GLY A 815 -30.20 -26.14 5.06
N ALA A 816 -29.56 -27.29 5.11
CA ALA A 816 -30.20 -28.58 4.89
C ALA A 816 -29.66 -29.62 5.86
N ILE A 817 -30.55 -30.47 6.37
CA ILE A 817 -30.21 -31.58 7.25
C ILE A 817 -30.51 -32.89 6.52
N ASN A 818 -29.46 -33.68 6.34
CA ASN A 818 -29.50 -35.02 5.75
C ASN A 818 -29.39 -36.07 6.86
N TYR A 819 -30.24 -37.09 6.84
CA TYR A 819 -30.14 -38.21 7.78
C TYR A 819 -30.65 -39.52 7.18
N GLU A 820 -30.13 -40.65 7.68
CA GLU A 820 -30.47 -42.00 7.25
C GLU A 820 -31.24 -42.75 8.36
N ASN A 821 -32.33 -43.43 7.98
CA ASN A 821 -33.02 -44.38 8.86
C ASN A 821 -32.32 -45.77 8.83
N ILE A 822 -32.50 -46.58 9.89
CA ILE A 822 -31.89 -47.92 10.06
C ILE A 822 -32.11 -48.87 8.86
N ALA A 823 -33.16 -48.66 8.08
CA ALA A 823 -33.47 -49.48 6.90
C ALA A 823 -32.69 -49.11 5.64
N GLY A 824 -31.89 -48.02 5.65
CA GLY A 824 -31.05 -47.59 4.52
C GLY A 824 -31.80 -47.15 3.26
N ILE A 825 -33.13 -46.98 3.30
CA ILE A 825 -33.97 -46.83 2.09
C ILE A 825 -34.50 -45.41 1.84
N GLU A 826 -34.36 -44.44 2.75
CA GLU A 826 -34.73 -43.04 2.44
C GLU A 826 -33.74 -42.06 3.07
N GLN A 827 -33.06 -41.26 2.24
CA GLN A 827 -32.43 -40.00 2.67
C GLN A 827 -33.54 -38.97 2.78
N ALA A 828 -34.02 -38.71 4.00
CA ALA A 828 -34.95 -37.61 4.21
C ALA A 828 -34.15 -36.30 4.24
N TYR A 829 -34.43 -35.42 3.28
CA TYR A 829 -33.84 -34.08 3.17
C TYR A 829 -34.77 -33.09 3.89
N LEU A 830 -34.30 -32.50 4.98
CA LEU A 830 -35.03 -31.45 5.69
C LEU A 830 -34.43 -30.09 5.35
N ILE A 831 -35.21 -29.25 4.66
CA ILE A 831 -34.84 -27.86 4.36
C ILE A 831 -35.03 -27.04 5.64
N THR A 832 -33.99 -26.31 6.05
CA THR A 832 -34.08 -25.41 7.21
C THR A 832 -34.60 -24.04 6.81
N LYS A 833 -35.03 -23.28 7.82
CA LYS A 833 -35.27 -21.84 7.67
C LYS A 833 -34.01 -21.12 7.15
N GLU A 834 -34.27 -20.14 6.29
CA GLU A 834 -33.31 -19.17 5.79
C GLU A 834 -32.73 -18.30 6.93
N ILE A 835 -31.41 -18.10 6.91
CA ILE A 835 -30.68 -17.24 7.85
C ILE A 835 -30.32 -15.94 7.13
N ASP A 836 -30.93 -14.83 7.56
CA ASP A 836 -30.64 -13.50 7.02
C ASP A 836 -29.39 -12.91 7.68
N ILE A 837 -28.40 -12.55 6.86
CA ILE A 837 -27.18 -11.88 7.33
C ILE A 837 -27.17 -10.43 6.87
N ASP A 838 -27.30 -9.53 7.83
CA ASP A 838 -27.37 -8.10 7.60
C ASP A 838 -25.99 -7.45 7.45
N LEU A 839 -25.80 -6.69 6.38
CA LEU A 839 -24.56 -5.94 6.14
C LEU A 839 -24.21 -4.95 7.27
N ILE A 840 -25.20 -4.33 7.91
CA ILE A 840 -24.96 -3.27 8.92
C ILE A 840 -24.17 -3.80 10.13
N ASP A 841 -24.27 -5.09 10.42
CA ASP A 841 -23.47 -5.70 11.49
C ASP A 841 -21.97 -5.77 11.16
N PHE A 842 -21.64 -5.63 9.87
CA PHE A 842 -20.28 -5.57 9.35
C PHE A 842 -19.76 -4.14 9.17
N VAL A 843 -20.59 -3.11 9.35
CA VAL A 843 -20.17 -1.71 9.14
C VAL A 843 -19.55 -1.15 10.41
N TYR A 844 -18.40 -0.48 10.24
CA TYR A 844 -17.80 0.36 11.29
C TYR A 844 -17.46 1.76 10.74
N PRO A 845 -17.53 2.81 11.59
CA PRO A 845 -17.21 4.17 11.19
C PRO A 845 -15.70 4.31 10.95
N ALA A 846 -15.32 4.91 9.82
CA ALA A 846 -13.94 5.21 9.47
C ALA A 846 -13.80 6.70 9.15
N GLU A 847 -12.67 7.31 9.51
CA GLU A 847 -12.41 8.74 9.23
C GLU A 847 -11.73 8.91 7.87
N ILE A 848 -12.09 9.96 7.13
CA ILE A 848 -11.48 10.33 5.85
C ILE A 848 -11.47 11.85 5.65
N ASP A 849 -10.44 12.36 4.96
CA ASP A 849 -10.37 13.77 4.54
C ASP A 849 -11.28 14.05 3.33
N PHE A 850 -11.76 15.30 3.22
CA PHE A 850 -12.65 15.73 2.14
C PHE A 850 -12.03 15.57 0.74
N ASN A 851 -10.71 15.75 0.60
CA ASN A 851 -10.04 15.60 -0.70
C ASN A 851 -10.02 14.14 -1.14
N SER A 852 -9.65 13.24 -0.21
CA SER A 852 -9.65 11.80 -0.46
C SER A 852 -11.06 11.27 -0.73
N TYR A 853 -12.07 11.77 -0.02
CA TYR A 853 -13.48 11.46 -0.30
C TYR A 853 -13.87 11.79 -1.74
N ARG A 854 -13.50 12.99 -2.24
CA ARG A 854 -13.80 13.41 -3.63
C ARG A 854 -13.11 12.55 -4.67
N GLU A 855 -11.86 12.17 -4.43
CA GLU A 855 -11.13 11.26 -5.32
C GLU A 855 -11.77 9.87 -5.37
N MET A 856 -12.14 9.30 -4.21
CA MET A 856 -12.82 8.01 -4.17
C MET A 856 -14.21 8.07 -4.81
N TRP A 857 -14.95 9.16 -4.57
CA TRP A 857 -16.27 9.40 -5.16
C TRP A 857 -16.21 9.41 -6.70
N ALA A 858 -15.15 9.95 -7.28
CA ALA A 858 -14.92 9.93 -8.73
C ALA A 858 -14.48 8.56 -9.26
N LYS A 859 -13.79 7.74 -8.44
CA LYS A 859 -13.28 6.42 -8.82
C LYS A 859 -14.32 5.30 -8.73
N TYR A 860 -15.33 5.41 -7.86
CA TYR A 860 -16.32 4.34 -7.65
C TYR A 860 -17.42 4.34 -8.72
N GLU A 861 -17.58 3.17 -9.35
CA GLU A 861 -18.45 2.98 -10.52
C GLU A 861 -19.90 2.61 -10.14
N TRP A 862 -20.11 1.87 -9.06
CA TRP A 862 -21.45 1.43 -8.65
C TRP A 862 -22.14 2.49 -7.80
N GLU A 863 -23.32 2.94 -8.24
CA GLU A 863 -24.15 3.93 -7.55
C GLU A 863 -25.59 3.42 -7.39
N ASN A 864 -26.20 3.67 -6.23
CA ASN A 864 -27.64 3.51 -6.02
C ASN A 864 -28.22 4.82 -5.48
N ARG A 865 -29.30 5.28 -6.12
CA ARG A 865 -30.00 6.52 -5.78
C ARG A 865 -31.35 6.20 -5.16
N ILE A 866 -31.58 6.72 -3.97
CA ILE A 866 -32.80 6.49 -3.18
C ILE A 866 -33.44 7.84 -2.89
N VAL A 867 -34.75 7.93 -3.04
CA VAL A 867 -35.52 9.14 -2.71
C VAL A 867 -35.97 9.04 -1.25
N ILE A 868 -35.78 10.12 -0.50
CA ILE A 868 -36.24 10.23 0.89
C ILE A 868 -37.73 10.57 0.83
N ASN A 869 -38.56 9.70 1.41
CA ASN A 869 -39.98 9.98 1.58
C ASN A 869 -40.16 11.08 2.65
N PRO A 870 -41.12 12.00 2.49
CA PRO A 870 -41.31 13.13 3.39
C PRO A 870 -41.60 12.64 4.82
N GLN A 871 -40.66 12.88 5.73
CA GLN A 871 -40.80 12.60 7.16
C GLN A 871 -40.87 13.92 7.94
N LYS A 872 -41.79 14.04 8.90
CA LYS A 872 -41.92 15.20 9.79
C LYS A 872 -40.90 15.13 10.93
N ILE A 873 -39.62 15.30 10.61
CA ILE A 873 -38.49 15.27 11.54
C ILE A 873 -37.61 16.50 11.29
N GLU A 874 -36.98 17.05 12.33
CA GLU A 874 -36.01 18.14 12.20
C GLU A 874 -34.76 17.67 11.44
N MET A 875 -34.20 18.51 10.57
CA MET A 875 -33.11 18.14 9.65
C MET A 875 -31.88 17.57 10.36
N LEU A 876 -31.45 18.17 11.47
CA LEU A 876 -30.30 17.67 12.24
C LEU A 876 -30.60 16.34 12.93
N GLN A 877 -31.82 16.19 13.47
CA GLN A 877 -32.24 14.95 14.11
C GLN A 877 -32.30 13.79 13.11
N PHE A 878 -32.74 14.05 11.87
CA PHE A 878 -32.72 13.07 10.78
C PHE A 878 -31.29 12.56 10.51
N PHE A 879 -30.31 13.47 10.37
CA PHE A 879 -28.93 13.07 10.10
C PHE A 879 -28.24 12.36 11.27
N LEU A 880 -28.56 12.73 12.52
CA LEU A 880 -28.04 12.03 13.70
C LEU A 880 -28.64 10.62 13.84
N GLN A 881 -29.95 10.46 13.63
CA GLN A 881 -30.57 9.14 13.60
C GLN A 881 -29.98 8.26 12.49
N PHE A 882 -29.75 8.85 11.30
CA PHE A 882 -29.11 8.15 10.19
C PHE A 882 -27.67 7.72 10.53
N LYS A 883 -26.90 8.59 11.19
CA LYS A 883 -25.53 8.29 11.66
C LYS A 883 -25.51 7.12 12.64
N GLU A 884 -26.43 7.10 13.61
CA GLU A 884 -26.51 6.05 14.63
C GLU A 884 -26.95 4.71 14.06
N GLN A 885 -27.99 4.69 13.22
CA GLN A 885 -28.53 3.46 12.64
C GLN A 885 -27.53 2.75 11.71
N PHE A 886 -26.79 3.51 10.91
CA PHE A 886 -25.85 2.97 9.92
C PHE A 886 -24.39 2.98 10.37
N LYS A 887 -24.09 3.41 11.61
CA LYS A 887 -22.73 3.48 12.18
C LYS A 887 -21.74 4.23 11.27
N LEU A 888 -22.13 5.42 10.81
CA LEU A 888 -21.38 6.19 9.81
C LEU A 888 -20.52 7.30 10.44
N TYR A 889 -19.45 7.68 9.73
CA TYR A 889 -18.71 8.90 10.02
C TYR A 889 -19.25 10.06 9.18
N MET A 890 -19.61 11.17 9.82
CA MET A 890 -20.12 12.38 9.18
C MET A 890 -18.95 13.34 8.94
N LEU A 891 -18.79 13.82 7.70
CA LEU A 891 -17.69 14.73 7.37
C LEU A 891 -18.03 16.21 7.62
N ASN A 892 -19.30 16.58 7.54
CA ASN A 892 -19.77 17.96 7.71
C ASN A 892 -19.94 18.34 9.20
N ASP A 893 -19.78 19.62 9.51
CA ASP A 893 -19.95 20.14 10.88
C ASP A 893 -21.44 20.28 11.25
N GLU A 894 -21.80 19.95 12.50
CA GLU A 894 -23.19 19.96 12.99
C GLU A 894 -23.83 21.36 13.00
N GLU A 895 -23.02 22.42 13.10
CA GLU A 895 -23.51 23.82 13.10
C GLU A 895 -23.98 24.28 11.72
N GLU A 896 -23.37 23.77 10.64
CA GLU A 896 -23.78 24.06 9.25
C GLU A 896 -25.14 23.43 8.93
N ILE A 897 -25.46 22.30 9.57
CA ILE A 897 -26.69 21.53 9.36
C ILE A 897 -27.91 22.21 10.01
N LYS A 898 -27.74 22.88 11.15
CA LYS A 898 -28.85 23.54 11.87
C LYS A 898 -29.49 24.70 11.12
N ASN A 899 -28.70 25.44 10.34
CA ASN A 899 -29.11 26.71 9.75
C ASN A 899 -29.51 26.61 8.27
N ALA A 900 -29.44 25.42 7.67
CA ALA A 900 -29.64 25.24 6.23
C ALA A 900 -31.06 24.78 5.87
N THR A 901 -31.65 25.39 4.84
CA THR A 901 -32.92 24.96 4.24
C THR A 901 -32.72 23.84 3.20
N VAL A 902 -31.57 23.84 2.54
CA VAL A 902 -31.09 22.81 1.61
C VAL A 902 -29.65 22.48 1.97
N ILE A 903 -29.31 21.21 2.17
CA ILE A 903 -27.96 20.80 2.52
C ILE A 903 -27.56 19.47 1.87
N CYS A 904 -26.26 19.35 1.58
CA CYS A 904 -25.63 18.10 1.16
C CYS A 904 -24.66 17.63 2.24
N VAL A 905 -24.95 16.48 2.85
CA VAL A 905 -24.12 15.86 3.89
C VAL A 905 -23.41 14.64 3.32
N ASN A 906 -22.10 14.55 3.55
CA ASN A 906 -21.28 13.41 3.15
C ASN A 906 -20.99 12.51 4.35
N PHE A 907 -21.14 11.21 4.13
CA PHE A 907 -20.82 10.17 5.09
C PHE A 907 -19.87 9.14 4.49
N TYR A 908 -19.04 8.57 5.35
CA TYR A 908 -18.09 7.52 4.99
C TYR A 908 -18.06 6.43 6.05
N ALA A 909 -17.89 5.18 5.60
CA ALA A 909 -17.67 4.04 6.47
C ALA A 909 -16.99 2.90 5.70
N LYS A 910 -16.50 1.91 6.46
CA LYS A 910 -15.88 0.70 5.94
C LYS A 910 -16.61 -0.53 6.47
N THR A 911 -16.65 -1.58 5.66
CA THR A 911 -17.06 -2.91 6.14
C THR A 911 -15.88 -3.61 6.82
N LYS A 912 -16.15 -4.55 7.74
CA LYS A 912 -15.14 -5.44 8.36
C LYS A 912 -14.32 -6.19 7.31
N LEU A 913 -14.87 -6.41 6.12
CA LEU A 913 -14.21 -7.03 4.97
C LEU A 913 -13.19 -6.10 4.27
N GLY A 914 -13.15 -4.82 4.64
CA GLY A 914 -12.24 -3.82 4.08
C GLY A 914 -12.81 -3.07 2.88
N ASP A 915 -14.10 -3.22 2.57
CA ASP A 915 -14.74 -2.49 1.48
C ASP A 915 -15.19 -1.10 1.92
N ASP A 916 -14.77 -0.10 1.15
CA ASP A 916 -15.16 1.30 1.32
C ASP A 916 -16.55 1.56 0.71
N PHE A 917 -17.38 2.32 1.41
CA PHE A 917 -18.59 2.89 0.81
C PHE A 917 -18.81 4.34 1.25
N LEU A 918 -19.31 5.13 0.31
CA LEU A 918 -19.51 6.57 0.42
C LEU A 918 -21.00 6.85 0.30
N ILE A 919 -21.52 7.75 1.13
CA ILE A 919 -22.93 8.16 1.07
C ILE A 919 -23.01 9.67 0.99
N ASN A 920 -23.67 10.18 -0.03
CA ASN A 920 -24.01 11.59 -0.17
C ASN A 920 -25.52 11.75 -0.02
N ILE A 921 -25.95 12.57 0.93
CA ILE A 921 -27.36 12.86 1.17
C ILE A 921 -27.61 14.32 0.84
N SER A 922 -28.45 14.56 -0.17
CA SER A 922 -28.98 15.89 -0.48
C SER A 922 -30.39 16.00 0.10
N ALA A 923 -30.59 16.84 1.11
CA ALA A 923 -31.87 17.02 1.79
C ALA A 923 -32.34 18.48 1.71
N GLU A 924 -33.65 18.66 1.58
CA GLU A 924 -34.37 19.94 1.58
C GLU A 924 -35.50 19.87 2.61
N SER A 925 -35.68 20.95 3.37
CA SER A 925 -36.79 21.07 4.33
C SER A 925 -37.96 21.83 3.68
N GLN A 926 -39.02 21.11 3.31
CA GLN A 926 -40.28 21.70 2.83
C GLN A 926 -41.38 21.47 3.87
N ASN A 927 -41.99 22.57 4.38
CA ASN A 927 -43.12 22.54 5.31
C ASN A 927 -42.91 21.68 6.58
N GLY A 928 -41.68 21.65 7.12
CA GLY A 928 -41.34 20.83 8.29
C GLY A 928 -41.23 19.32 7.98
N SER A 929 -41.20 18.95 6.70
CA SER A 929 -40.87 17.61 6.23
C SER A 929 -39.56 17.62 5.45
N VAL A 930 -38.70 16.64 5.72
CA VAL A 930 -37.43 16.47 5.01
C VAL A 930 -37.67 15.64 3.75
N THR A 931 -37.36 16.20 2.59
CA THR A 931 -37.37 15.52 1.29
C THR A 931 -35.98 15.57 0.69
N GLY A 932 -35.61 14.61 -0.15
CA GLY A 932 -34.25 14.58 -0.68
C GLY A 932 -33.87 13.32 -1.43
N THR A 933 -32.60 13.22 -1.77
CA THR A 933 -32.02 12.04 -2.40
C THR A 933 -30.74 11.58 -1.71
N ILE A 934 -30.64 10.29 -1.47
CA ILE A 934 -29.46 9.60 -0.96
C ILE A 934 -28.78 8.92 -2.15
N ARG A 935 -27.47 9.09 -2.27
CA ARG A 935 -26.62 8.43 -3.25
C ARG A 935 -25.56 7.64 -2.51
N ILE A 936 -25.53 6.33 -2.74
CA ILE A 936 -24.57 5.40 -2.15
C ILE A 936 -23.63 4.95 -3.26
N ARG A 937 -22.31 5.02 -3.03
CA ARG A 937 -21.28 4.57 -3.97
C ARG A 937 -20.27 3.64 -3.31
N SER A 938 -19.86 2.58 -4.01
CA SER A 938 -18.80 1.66 -3.59
C SER A 938 -18.14 1.00 -4.80
N LYS A 939 -16.99 0.35 -4.59
CA LYS A 939 -16.35 -0.52 -5.57
C LYS A 939 -17.12 -1.82 -5.79
N VAL A 940 -17.83 -2.32 -4.76
CA VAL A 940 -18.55 -3.60 -4.81
C VAL A 940 -20.04 -3.37 -4.95
N LYS A 941 -20.65 -3.95 -5.99
CA LYS A 941 -22.09 -3.82 -6.27
C LYS A 941 -22.98 -4.31 -5.13
N GLY A 942 -22.64 -5.45 -4.52
CA GLY A 942 -23.44 -6.08 -3.45
C GLY A 942 -23.68 -5.14 -2.28
N VAL A 943 -22.61 -4.48 -1.79
CA VAL A 943 -22.66 -3.50 -0.70
C VAL A 943 -23.67 -2.38 -0.99
N VAL A 944 -23.66 -1.82 -2.20
CA VAL A 944 -24.53 -0.71 -2.60
C VAL A 944 -26.00 -1.12 -2.65
N VAL A 945 -26.29 -2.34 -3.10
CA VAL A 945 -27.66 -2.88 -3.18
C VAL A 945 -28.21 -3.19 -1.79
N SER A 946 -27.43 -3.87 -0.94
CA SER A 946 -27.87 -4.28 0.41
C SER A 946 -28.13 -3.08 1.33
N ILE A 947 -27.24 -2.08 1.34
CA ILE A 947 -27.47 -0.84 2.14
C ILE A 947 -28.73 -0.14 1.63
N GLY A 948 -28.92 -0.09 0.31
CA GLY A 948 -30.09 0.55 -0.27
C GLY A 948 -31.40 -0.19 -0.03
N GLN A 949 -31.38 -1.53 0.04
CA GLN A 949 -32.53 -2.32 0.45
C GLN A 949 -32.87 -2.11 1.92
N LYS A 950 -31.86 -2.11 2.80
CA LYS A 950 -32.06 -1.91 4.24
C LYS A 950 -32.54 -0.52 4.61
N TYR A 951 -32.25 0.50 3.81
CA TYR A 951 -32.87 1.82 3.97
C TYR A 951 -34.36 1.86 3.56
N ARG A 952 -34.78 0.98 2.64
CA ARG A 952 -36.18 0.91 2.19
C ARG A 952 -37.06 0.10 3.14
N GLN A 953 -36.47 -0.87 3.84
CA GLN A 953 -37.08 -1.61 4.94
C GLN A 953 -37.17 -0.70 6.17
#